data_AF-A0A935DKL5-F1
#
_entry.id   AF-A0A935DKL5-F1
#
_cell.length_a   1.000
_cell.length_b   1.000
_cell.length_c   1.000
_cell.angle_alpha   90.00
_cell.angle_beta   90.00
_cell.angle_gamma   90.00
#
_symmetry.space_group_name_H-M   'P 1'
#
loop_
_entity.id
_entity.type
_entity.pdbx_description
1 polymer ?
#
loop_
_entity_poly.entity_id
_entity_poly.type
_entity_poly.pdbx_seq_one_letter_code
_entity_poly.pdbx_strand_id
1 'polypeptide(L)'
;MSMLARQEGFGEVKLHAPPAASQDREDPNRRWIKAFEFPEWFTCQNENCWVDYGREPRREGLRPRRLLHASDLDSGGHRCAGKGKTRPSPVQPIRFVRACRFGHIDDLDWKELVHGKGEKCGKARPMYWIDEAGTSGDLADVRVSCDCGKSLRMSVAAERSYDNHPLGWCDGKRPWLGDVAREACPAEPMKLLLRSASHAYFPQVVSVIHVPEKSARLRDAVGRLWEKLKGFPDAEVFAEIERRRGGALVAGKKLKDAEVEVLLDCPPELAKDDPSGSFYARTAKPRTTRAHSPMAKVDKVVLVHRLTEVRALAGFTRFEPKMTDVDGELDLGVGTARIDHPLTWLPAIENHGEGVFFSLKESELQQWESNRAATRGRQFLTGFNRWKQQRSDRADARDEFARPRYVLMHSLAHLLITAVSLECGYPASAIRERVYAGAAGSGVLLYTAAPGASGSLGGLVQVGRDFERFLDIALDLARLCSNDPVCAGHSPDDAHDDRYLEGASCHGCLLISEPSCERMNSYLDRTLVVPTAGRTCGPSTTTGCSSTSGFGTPGTTTRATRCSRGCSKRTGSGPRWVARRRDGARTTTTRGPRRATRRRARRRRPWRRRRRGRGRQGRARRRRCRGWGEGIRAPPPSRGTPCHK
;
A
#
# COMPACT_ATOMS: atom_id res chain seq x y z
N MET A 1 -10.45 20.66 4.09
CA MET A 1 -9.85 21.79 4.83
C MET A 1 -10.07 21.67 6.33
N SER A 2 -11.30 21.53 6.84
CA SER A 2 -11.59 21.47 8.29
C SER A 2 -10.90 20.32 9.05
N MET A 3 -10.70 19.15 8.42
CA MET A 3 -10.03 18.00 9.06
C MET A 3 -8.52 18.23 9.26
N LEU A 4 -7.81 18.63 8.22
CA LEU A 4 -6.39 18.96 8.29
C LEU A 4 -6.15 20.15 9.23
N ALA A 5 -7.02 21.16 9.20
CA ALA A 5 -6.87 22.34 10.06
C ALA A 5 -6.98 22.04 11.56
N ARG A 6 -7.58 20.90 11.96
CA ARG A 6 -7.66 20.44 13.36
C ARG A 6 -6.37 19.78 13.86
N GLN A 7 -5.46 19.39 12.97
CA GLN A 7 -4.21 18.75 13.33
C GLN A 7 -3.11 19.80 13.54
N GLU A 8 -2.28 19.57 14.56
CA GLU A 8 -1.16 20.46 14.87
C GLU A 8 -0.21 20.61 13.67
N GLY A 9 0.03 21.86 13.27
CA GLY A 9 0.90 22.18 12.13
C GLY A 9 0.23 22.17 10.76
N PHE A 10 -1.09 21.94 10.66
CA PHE A 10 -1.85 21.90 9.41
C PHE A 10 -2.96 22.98 9.29
N GLY A 11 -3.04 23.91 10.25
CA GLY A 11 -4.09 24.94 10.37
C GLY A 11 -4.28 25.85 9.14
N GLU A 12 -3.21 26.24 8.45
CA GLU A 12 -3.23 27.20 7.33
C GLU A 12 -2.92 26.58 5.96
N VAL A 13 -2.96 25.26 5.86
CA VAL A 13 -2.50 24.53 4.68
C VAL A 13 -3.47 24.65 3.50
N LYS A 14 -2.96 25.03 2.33
CA LYS A 14 -3.72 25.07 1.07
C LYS A 14 -3.63 23.76 0.30
N LEU A 15 -4.77 23.27 -0.20
CA LEU A 15 -4.79 22.11 -1.09
C LEU A 15 -4.62 22.55 -2.54
N HIS A 16 -3.68 21.94 -3.25
CA HIS A 16 -3.41 22.23 -4.66
C HIS A 16 -3.55 20.99 -5.52
N ALA A 17 -4.28 21.11 -6.63
CA ALA A 17 -4.30 20.08 -7.67
C ALA A 17 -2.90 19.88 -8.27
N PRO A 18 -2.56 18.66 -8.73
CA PRO A 18 -1.32 18.44 -9.46
C PRO A 18 -1.25 19.38 -10.67
N PRO A 19 -0.06 19.89 -11.03
CA PRO A 19 0.07 20.86 -12.10
C PRO A 19 -0.41 20.26 -13.42
N ALA A 20 -1.42 20.88 -14.04
CA ALA A 20 -1.84 20.60 -15.40
C ALA A 20 -0.81 21.21 -16.37
N ALA A 21 0.35 20.57 -16.50
CA ALA A 21 1.35 20.99 -17.48
C ALA A 21 1.09 20.31 -18.82
N SER A 22 1.20 21.06 -19.91
CA SER A 22 1.33 20.48 -21.24
C SER A 22 2.48 19.47 -21.26
N GLN A 23 2.26 18.33 -21.92
CA GLN A 23 3.36 17.38 -22.18
C GLN A 23 4.41 17.96 -23.13
N ASP A 24 4.05 19.01 -23.87
CA ASP A 24 4.96 19.73 -24.76
C ASP A 24 6.12 20.36 -23.98
N ARG A 25 7.35 20.10 -24.44
CA ARG A 25 8.58 20.62 -23.82
C ARG A 25 8.82 22.08 -24.15
N GLU A 26 8.19 22.57 -25.23
CA GLU A 26 8.35 23.94 -25.72
C GLU A 26 7.24 24.87 -25.23
N ASP A 27 6.26 24.39 -24.46
CA ASP A 27 5.20 25.22 -23.89
C ASP A 27 5.80 26.27 -22.92
N PRO A 28 5.69 27.57 -23.22
CA PRO A 28 6.20 28.63 -22.35
C PRO A 28 5.51 28.70 -20.98
N ASN A 29 4.31 28.10 -20.85
CA ASN A 29 3.58 28.00 -19.58
C ASN A 29 3.91 26.72 -18.79
N ARG A 30 4.84 25.89 -19.28
CA ARG A 30 5.26 24.66 -18.60
C ARG A 30 5.87 25.00 -17.24
N ARG A 31 5.21 24.52 -16.18
CA ARG A 31 5.70 24.64 -14.81
C ARG A 31 6.64 23.47 -14.50
N TRP A 32 7.83 23.78 -13.96
CA TRP A 32 8.81 22.78 -13.54
C TRP A 32 8.67 22.53 -12.04
N ILE A 33 8.75 21.25 -11.63
CA ILE A 33 8.85 20.89 -10.20
C ILE A 33 10.33 20.77 -9.88
N LYS A 34 10.80 21.52 -8.89
CA LYS A 34 12.16 21.37 -8.37
C LYS A 34 12.28 20.00 -7.70
N ALA A 35 13.26 19.21 -8.11
CA ALA A 35 13.61 17.94 -7.49
C ALA A 35 15.09 18.00 -7.10
N PHE A 36 15.41 17.35 -5.98
CA PHE A 36 16.78 17.21 -5.51
C PHE A 36 17.31 15.82 -5.89
N GLU A 37 18.57 15.77 -6.29
CA GLU A 37 19.23 14.50 -6.61
C GLU A 37 19.55 13.76 -5.31
N PHE A 38 19.06 12.53 -5.19
CA PHE A 38 19.32 11.66 -4.05
C PHE A 38 19.19 10.19 -4.50
N PRO A 39 20.09 9.28 -4.09
CA PRO A 39 21.29 9.45 -3.26
C PRO A 39 22.41 10.20 -3.97
N GLU A 40 23.37 10.70 -3.20
CA GLU A 40 24.57 11.36 -3.71
C GLU A 40 25.72 10.38 -3.99
N TRP A 41 25.57 9.10 -3.67
CA TRP A 41 26.57 8.07 -3.92
C TRP A 41 26.23 7.18 -5.12
N PHE A 42 27.26 6.83 -5.88
CA PHE A 42 27.17 6.08 -7.13
C PHE A 42 28.22 4.97 -7.21
N THR A 43 27.93 3.97 -8.03
CA THR A 43 28.87 2.91 -8.41
C THR A 43 29.29 3.08 -9.86
N CYS A 44 30.59 3.00 -10.13
CA CYS A 44 31.09 2.98 -11.50
C CYS A 44 30.73 1.65 -12.18
N GLN A 45 30.13 1.72 -13.39
CA GLN A 45 29.74 0.54 -14.17
C GLN A 45 30.87 0.05 -15.11
N ASN A 46 32.04 0.69 -15.08
CA ASN A 46 33.20 0.20 -15.82
C ASN A 46 33.82 -1.00 -15.09
N GLU A 47 33.73 -2.18 -15.69
CA GLU A 47 34.23 -3.44 -15.15
C GLU A 47 35.75 -3.47 -14.91
N ASN A 48 36.50 -2.56 -15.55
CA ASN A 48 37.95 -2.43 -15.41
C ASN A 48 38.36 -1.23 -14.55
N CYS A 49 37.41 -0.54 -13.90
CA CYS A 49 37.71 0.63 -13.08
C CYS A 49 38.74 0.33 -11.98
N TRP A 50 38.83 -0.92 -11.52
CA TRP A 50 39.78 -1.36 -10.49
C TRP A 50 41.22 -1.53 -11.01
N VAL A 51 41.39 -1.86 -12.30
CA VAL A 51 42.71 -2.05 -12.95
C VAL A 51 43.50 -0.75 -12.88
N ASP A 52 42.80 0.35 -13.11
CA ASP A 52 43.36 1.70 -13.16
C ASP A 52 43.96 2.17 -11.83
N TYR A 53 43.60 1.51 -10.73
CA TYR A 53 44.06 1.82 -9.38
C TYR A 53 44.88 0.68 -8.75
N GLY A 54 45.39 -0.26 -9.56
CA GLY A 54 46.29 -1.33 -9.10
C GLY A 54 45.67 -2.27 -8.08
N ARG A 55 44.33 -2.40 -8.07
CA ARG A 55 43.62 -3.38 -7.25
C ARG A 55 43.64 -4.71 -8.01
N GLU A 56 43.64 -5.85 -7.32
CA GLU A 56 43.41 -7.14 -7.98
C GLU A 56 41.96 -7.59 -7.74
N PRO A 57 41.32 -8.30 -8.70
CA PRO A 57 40.06 -8.96 -8.43
C PRO A 57 40.26 -9.95 -7.29
N ARG A 58 39.26 -10.11 -6.44
CA ARG A 58 39.34 -11.13 -5.39
C ARG A 58 39.38 -12.52 -6.05
N ARG A 59 40.00 -13.49 -5.35
CA ARG A 59 40.15 -14.89 -5.80
C ARG A 59 38.82 -15.55 -6.25
N GLU A 60 37.68 -15.04 -5.80
CA GLU A 60 36.32 -15.49 -6.12
C GLU A 60 35.77 -14.93 -7.45
N GLY A 61 36.57 -14.23 -8.26
CA GLY A 61 36.13 -13.66 -9.55
C GLY A 61 35.29 -12.38 -9.43
N LEU A 62 35.20 -11.83 -8.21
CA LEU A 62 34.46 -10.60 -7.92
C LEU A 62 35.23 -9.39 -8.44
N ARG A 63 34.52 -8.55 -9.22
CA ARG A 63 35.07 -7.34 -9.82
C ARG A 63 34.68 -6.13 -8.96
N PRO A 64 35.64 -5.46 -8.32
CA PRO A 64 35.36 -4.28 -7.52
C PRO A 64 34.82 -3.14 -8.36
N ARG A 65 33.70 -2.56 -7.92
CA ARG A 65 33.18 -1.31 -8.47
C ARG A 65 33.49 -0.17 -7.53
N ARG A 66 33.99 0.93 -8.08
CA ARG A 66 34.33 2.12 -7.29
C ARG A 66 33.05 2.81 -6.83
N LEU A 67 33.00 3.17 -5.55
CA LEU A 67 32.01 4.09 -4.98
C LEU A 67 32.48 5.53 -5.19
N LEU A 68 31.57 6.37 -5.67
CA LEU A 68 31.82 7.75 -6.09
C LEU A 68 30.77 8.64 -5.47
N HIS A 69 31.18 9.79 -4.94
CA HIS A 69 30.25 10.82 -4.52
C HIS A 69 29.83 11.67 -5.73
N ALA A 70 28.68 12.34 -5.66
CA ALA A 70 28.17 13.23 -6.72
C ALA A 70 29.21 14.30 -7.10
N SER A 71 29.98 14.79 -6.13
CA SER A 71 31.08 15.75 -6.33
C SER A 71 32.25 15.20 -7.16
N ASP A 72 32.39 13.88 -7.27
CA ASP A 72 33.44 13.22 -8.05
C ASP A 72 32.99 12.90 -9.50
N LEU A 73 31.76 13.28 -9.86
CA LEU A 73 31.19 13.01 -11.18
C LEU A 73 31.47 14.14 -12.17
N ASP A 74 31.83 13.74 -13.38
CA ASP A 74 32.07 14.60 -14.53
C ASP A 74 30.90 14.47 -15.53
N SER A 75 30.04 15.49 -15.59
CA SER A 75 28.88 15.51 -16.51
C SER A 75 27.98 14.28 -16.40
N GLY A 76 27.76 13.77 -15.18
CA GLY A 76 26.91 12.60 -14.91
C GLY A 76 27.59 11.24 -15.14
N GLY A 77 28.92 11.21 -15.28
CA GLY A 77 29.69 9.97 -15.36
C GLY A 77 31.04 10.06 -14.66
N HIS A 78 31.83 8.99 -14.71
CA HIS A 78 33.16 8.94 -14.06
C HIS A 78 34.28 8.74 -15.07
N ARG A 79 35.30 9.61 -15.04
CA ARG A 79 36.53 9.43 -15.82
C ARG A 79 37.50 8.50 -15.09
N CYS A 80 37.55 7.25 -15.53
CA CYS A 80 38.51 6.27 -15.03
C CYS A 80 39.93 6.59 -15.55
N ALA A 81 40.96 6.40 -14.73
CA ALA A 81 42.33 6.84 -15.01
C ALA A 81 43.03 6.01 -16.11
N GLY A 82 42.52 4.83 -16.45
CA GLY A 82 43.07 3.95 -17.46
C GLY A 82 42.56 4.26 -18.86
N LYS A 83 43.48 4.80 -19.67
CA LYS A 83 43.40 4.94 -21.14
C LYS A 83 42.23 5.77 -21.66
N GLY A 84 42.49 7.07 -21.87
CA GLY A 84 42.10 7.79 -23.09
C GLY A 84 40.64 7.72 -23.56
N LYS A 85 39.67 7.43 -22.70
CA LYS A 85 38.27 7.49 -23.08
C LYS A 85 37.82 8.95 -23.05
N THR A 86 37.57 9.51 -24.23
CA THR A 86 36.97 10.84 -24.40
C THR A 86 35.58 10.96 -23.77
N ARG A 87 34.95 9.83 -23.39
CA ARG A 87 33.61 9.77 -22.80
C ARG A 87 33.64 9.22 -21.37
N PRO A 88 33.01 9.88 -20.38
CA PRO A 88 32.86 9.38 -19.02
C PRO A 88 32.19 8.00 -18.98
N SER A 89 32.64 7.14 -18.06
CA SER A 89 32.00 5.84 -17.80
C SER A 89 30.64 6.05 -17.15
N PRO A 90 29.62 5.24 -17.48
CA PRO A 90 28.33 5.31 -16.83
C PRO A 90 28.46 4.97 -15.34
N VAL A 91 27.65 5.64 -14.53
CA VAL A 91 27.53 5.41 -13.10
C VAL A 91 26.10 5.04 -12.76
N GLN A 92 25.92 4.28 -11.68
CA GLN A 92 24.61 3.91 -11.18
C GLN A 92 24.48 4.36 -9.73
N PRO A 93 23.43 5.11 -9.37
CA PRO A 93 23.14 5.45 -7.98
C PRO A 93 23.19 4.21 -7.07
N ILE A 94 23.76 4.34 -5.88
CA ILE A 94 23.85 3.24 -4.94
C ILE A 94 22.45 2.78 -4.51
N ARG A 95 22.30 1.47 -4.23
CA ARG A 95 21.01 0.89 -3.81
C ARG A 95 20.77 0.93 -2.30
N PHE A 96 21.80 1.24 -1.52
CA PHE A 96 21.78 1.27 -0.06
C PHE A 96 21.71 2.72 0.43
N VAL A 97 20.76 3.00 1.30
CA VAL A 97 20.58 4.27 2.01
C VAL A 97 20.29 3.95 3.49
N ARG A 98 20.41 4.94 4.36
CA ARG A 98 20.04 4.80 5.77
C ARG A 98 18.81 5.65 6.05
N ALA A 99 17.89 5.14 6.86
CA ALA A 99 16.67 5.86 7.21
C ALA A 99 16.28 5.60 8.68
N CYS A 100 15.48 6.51 9.26
CA CYS A 100 14.88 6.31 10.58
C CYS A 100 13.36 6.14 10.48
N ARG A 101 12.71 5.74 11.58
CA ARG A 101 11.26 5.51 11.65
C ARG A 101 10.42 6.77 11.42
N PHE A 102 10.97 7.94 11.79
CA PHE A 102 10.34 9.26 11.56
C PHE A 102 10.38 9.70 10.09
N GLY A 103 10.96 8.88 9.21
CA GLY A 103 10.96 9.06 7.76
C GLY A 103 12.14 9.83 7.19
N HIS A 104 13.07 10.30 8.04
CA HIS A 104 14.37 10.80 7.61
C HIS A 104 15.14 9.77 6.80
N ILE A 105 15.87 10.24 5.79
CA ILE A 105 16.67 9.41 4.92
C ILE A 105 17.98 10.14 4.61
N ASP A 106 19.06 9.40 4.56
CA ASP A 106 20.38 9.93 4.23
C ASP A 106 21.22 8.85 3.53
N ASP A 107 22.30 9.29 2.91
CA ASP A 107 23.34 8.40 2.43
C ASP A 107 24.08 7.71 3.57
N LEU A 108 24.67 6.54 3.28
CA LEU A 108 25.53 5.84 4.25
C LEU A 108 26.82 6.65 4.44
N ASP A 109 27.22 6.84 5.70
CA ASP A 109 28.59 7.26 6.00
C ASP A 109 29.53 6.08 5.79
N TRP A 110 30.02 5.90 4.55
CA TRP A 110 30.92 4.82 4.18
C TRP A 110 32.22 4.82 4.99
N LYS A 111 32.64 5.99 5.49
CA LYS A 111 33.86 6.11 6.29
C LYS A 111 33.63 5.53 7.67
N GLU A 112 32.62 6.00 8.39
CA GLU A 112 32.30 5.46 9.72
C GLU A 112 31.90 3.99 9.65
N LEU A 113 31.15 3.60 8.62
CA LEU A 113 30.71 2.22 8.45
C LEU A 113 31.89 1.25 8.24
N VAL A 114 32.87 1.60 7.38
CA VAL A 114 34.03 0.73 7.08
C VAL A 114 35.09 0.75 8.16
N HIS A 115 35.31 1.90 8.80
CA HIS A 115 36.42 2.05 9.73
C HIS A 115 36.01 1.87 11.19
N GLY A 116 34.73 2.01 11.53
CA GLY A 116 34.27 2.17 12.90
C GLY A 116 34.20 3.65 13.30
N LYS A 117 33.32 3.97 14.26
CA LYS A 117 33.10 5.33 14.73
C LYS A 117 34.37 5.86 15.41
N GLY A 118 34.84 7.04 14.97
CA GLY A 118 36.03 7.69 15.53
C GLY A 118 37.39 7.18 15.02
N GLU A 119 37.41 6.09 14.25
CA GLU A 119 38.65 5.57 13.67
C GLU A 119 39.05 6.32 12.40
N LYS A 120 40.30 6.81 12.35
CA LYS A 120 40.84 7.49 11.17
C LYS A 120 41.38 6.47 10.17
N CYS A 121 41.14 6.71 8.89
CA CYS A 121 41.83 6.00 7.82
C CYS A 121 43.29 6.49 7.76
N GLY A 122 44.24 5.58 7.54
CA GLY A 122 45.65 5.93 7.30
C GLY A 122 45.89 6.68 5.99
N LYS A 123 44.87 6.82 5.14
CA LYS A 123 44.92 7.56 3.87
C LYS A 123 44.20 8.89 3.98
N ALA A 124 44.80 9.95 3.43
CA ALA A 124 44.22 11.29 3.41
C ALA A 124 42.93 11.40 2.58
N ARG A 125 42.81 10.59 1.51
CA ARG A 125 41.63 10.51 0.64
C ARG A 125 41.28 9.03 0.40
N PRO A 126 40.52 8.39 1.31
CA PRO A 126 40.15 6.99 1.16
C PRO A 126 39.24 6.79 -0.05
N MET A 127 39.48 5.71 -0.79
CA MET A 127 38.60 5.28 -1.89
C MET A 127 37.83 4.03 -1.46
N TYR A 128 36.52 4.04 -1.69
CA TYR A 128 35.64 2.93 -1.34
C TYR A 128 35.28 2.12 -2.57
N TRP A 129 35.14 0.81 -2.36
CA TRP A 129 34.85 -0.17 -3.38
C TRP A 129 33.77 -1.12 -2.88
N ILE A 130 32.85 -1.48 -3.78
CA ILE A 130 31.83 -2.47 -3.53
C ILE A 130 32.04 -3.70 -4.41
N ASP A 131 32.08 -4.86 -3.77
CA ASP A 131 32.19 -6.17 -4.37
C ASP A 131 30.84 -6.88 -4.11
N GLU A 132 30.13 -7.31 -5.17
CA GLU A 132 28.89 -8.09 -5.02
C GLU A 132 29.15 -9.51 -5.49
N ALA A 133 29.14 -10.46 -4.56
CA ALA A 133 29.20 -11.88 -4.86
C ALA A 133 27.79 -12.44 -5.13
N GLY A 134 27.71 -13.49 -5.94
CA GLY A 134 26.46 -14.20 -6.19
C GLY A 134 25.46 -13.51 -7.13
N THR A 135 24.34 -14.20 -7.37
CA THR A 135 23.25 -13.79 -8.27
C THR A 135 21.99 -13.35 -7.52
N SER A 136 21.92 -13.59 -6.21
CA SER A 136 20.78 -13.33 -5.33
C SER A 136 20.71 -11.87 -4.84
N GLY A 137 21.84 -11.17 -4.85
CA GLY A 137 21.94 -9.80 -4.35
C GLY A 137 21.80 -9.68 -2.82
N ASP A 138 22.01 -10.79 -2.10
CA ASP A 138 21.98 -10.88 -0.63
C ASP A 138 23.04 -9.96 0.01
N LEU A 139 22.70 -9.35 1.15
CA LEU A 139 23.59 -8.46 1.90
C LEU A 139 24.84 -9.19 2.41
N ALA A 140 24.75 -10.50 2.67
CA ALA A 140 25.90 -11.31 3.09
C ALA A 140 26.99 -11.41 2.00
N ASP A 141 26.57 -11.35 0.74
CA ASP A 141 27.43 -11.46 -0.44
C ASP A 141 27.97 -10.10 -0.91
N VAL A 142 27.45 -9.01 -0.36
CA VAL A 142 27.90 -7.65 -0.68
C VAL A 142 28.96 -7.23 0.34
N ARG A 143 30.14 -6.87 -0.18
CA ARG A 143 31.26 -6.39 0.63
C ARG A 143 31.67 -4.98 0.21
N VAL A 144 31.87 -4.13 1.20
CA VAL A 144 32.42 -2.78 1.01
C VAL A 144 33.82 -2.74 1.57
N SER A 145 34.72 -2.06 0.89
CA SER A 145 36.14 -2.03 1.25
C SER A 145 36.79 -0.69 0.96
N CYS A 146 37.69 -0.29 1.85
CA CYS A 146 38.55 0.87 1.67
C CYS A 146 39.87 0.43 1.04
N ASP A 147 40.49 1.32 0.28
CA ASP A 147 41.83 1.14 -0.28
C ASP A 147 42.95 1.10 0.78
N CYS A 148 42.67 1.35 2.06
CA CYS A 148 43.60 1.09 3.16
C CYS A 148 43.65 -0.39 3.59
N GLY A 149 42.79 -1.25 3.03
CA GLY A 149 42.71 -2.69 3.36
C GLY A 149 41.55 -3.09 4.28
N LYS A 150 40.91 -2.14 4.98
CA LYS A 150 39.71 -2.44 5.79
C LYS A 150 38.51 -2.82 4.91
N SER A 151 37.69 -3.76 5.35
CA SER A 151 36.48 -4.18 4.64
C SER A 151 35.40 -4.70 5.58
N LEU A 152 34.13 -4.54 5.20
CA LEU A 152 32.95 -5.06 5.90
C LEU A 152 31.99 -5.75 4.93
N ARG A 153 31.15 -6.65 5.45
CA ARG A 153 29.99 -7.19 4.72
C ARG A 153 28.75 -6.36 5.03
N MET A 154 27.92 -6.08 4.03
CA MET A 154 26.71 -5.26 4.22
C MET A 154 25.69 -5.89 5.17
N SER A 155 25.76 -7.20 5.43
CA SER A 155 25.01 -7.84 6.50
C SER A 155 25.22 -7.17 7.86
N VAL A 156 26.44 -6.69 8.15
CA VAL A 156 26.78 -5.96 9.39
C VAL A 156 25.99 -4.66 9.49
N ALA A 157 25.76 -3.97 8.37
CA ALA A 157 24.96 -2.75 8.34
C ALA A 157 23.46 -3.01 8.59
N ALA A 158 23.00 -4.26 8.39
CA ALA A 158 21.62 -4.69 8.63
C ALA A 158 21.41 -5.31 10.02
N GLU A 159 22.48 -5.56 10.78
CA GLU A 159 22.39 -6.13 12.12
C GLU A 159 21.62 -5.20 13.06
N ARG A 160 20.57 -5.75 13.68
CA ARG A 160 19.76 -5.07 14.70
C ARG A 160 20.30 -5.44 16.08
N SER A 161 21.45 -4.89 16.46
CA SER A 161 21.91 -4.99 17.84
C SER A 161 21.43 -3.78 18.63
N TYR A 162 20.94 -4.01 19.85
CA TYR A 162 20.55 -2.93 20.78
C TYR A 162 21.75 -2.06 21.19
N ASP A 163 22.95 -2.65 21.25
CA ASP A 163 24.17 -1.97 21.72
C ASP A 163 25.07 -1.48 20.59
N ASN A 164 24.82 -1.91 19.35
CA ASN A 164 25.63 -1.54 18.20
C ASN A 164 24.74 -0.95 17.09
N HIS A 165 24.88 0.35 16.86
CA HIS A 165 24.19 1.09 15.79
C HIS A 165 25.20 1.39 14.67
N PRO A 166 25.48 0.44 13.75
CA PRO A 166 26.54 0.56 12.75
C PRO A 166 26.33 1.74 11.78
N LEU A 167 25.10 2.23 11.64
CA LEU A 167 24.73 3.35 10.78
C LEU A 167 24.60 4.69 11.53
N GLY A 168 24.88 4.68 12.84
CA GLY A 168 24.80 5.83 13.71
C GLY A 168 23.38 6.26 14.06
N TRP A 169 23.28 7.46 14.61
CA TRP A 169 22.01 8.10 15.01
C TRP A 169 21.52 9.02 13.92
N CYS A 170 20.20 9.23 13.88
CA CYS A 170 19.55 10.08 12.91
C CYS A 170 19.93 11.55 13.09
N ASP A 171 20.27 12.20 11.97
CA ASP A 171 20.64 13.62 11.88
C ASP A 171 19.49 14.51 11.36
N GLY A 172 18.31 13.93 11.15
CA GLY A 172 17.12 14.66 10.74
C GLY A 172 17.11 15.13 9.28
N LYS A 173 17.97 14.58 8.42
CA LYS A 173 18.04 15.00 7.01
C LYS A 173 16.79 14.61 6.21
N ARG A 174 16.37 15.54 5.35
CA ARG A 174 15.23 15.41 4.42
C ARG A 174 15.68 15.82 3.01
N PRO A 175 16.43 14.98 2.28
CA PRO A 175 17.00 15.31 0.97
C PRO A 175 15.97 15.77 -0.07
N TRP A 176 14.72 15.33 0.03
CA TRP A 176 13.64 15.76 -0.87
C TRP A 176 13.24 17.24 -0.72
N LEU A 177 13.63 17.89 0.38
CA LEU A 177 13.47 19.34 0.62
C LEU A 177 14.78 20.12 0.38
N GLY A 178 15.87 19.43 0.05
CA GLY A 178 17.20 19.99 -0.17
C GLY A 178 18.11 19.94 1.06
N ASP A 179 19.35 20.37 0.87
CA ASP A 179 20.48 20.09 1.77
C ASP A 179 20.37 20.73 3.16
N VAL A 180 19.63 21.83 3.26
CA VAL A 180 19.43 22.58 4.52
C VAL A 180 18.22 22.11 5.32
N ALA A 181 17.40 21.22 4.75
CA ALA A 181 16.17 20.78 5.38
C ALA A 181 16.42 19.69 6.43
N ARG A 182 16.88 20.11 7.60
CA ARG A 182 17.02 19.25 8.79
C ARG A 182 15.93 19.55 9.81
N GLU A 183 15.48 18.53 10.53
CA GLU A 183 14.60 18.70 11.70
C GLU A 183 15.18 17.95 12.91
N ALA A 184 14.70 18.29 14.10
CA ALA A 184 15.09 17.56 15.31
C ALA A 184 14.50 16.15 15.26
N CYS A 185 15.37 15.14 15.33
CA CYS A 185 14.94 13.75 15.45
C CYS A 185 15.01 13.31 16.93
N PRO A 186 14.07 12.50 17.45
CA PRO A 186 14.08 11.96 18.82
C PRO A 186 15.22 10.97 19.13
N ALA A 187 16.42 11.17 18.57
CA ALA A 187 17.58 10.30 18.71
C ALA A 187 17.27 8.83 18.37
N GLU A 188 16.84 8.58 17.13
CA GLU A 188 16.62 7.21 16.64
C GLU A 188 17.86 6.64 15.94
N PRO A 189 18.18 5.34 16.12
CA PRO A 189 19.21 4.69 15.32
C PRO A 189 18.78 4.59 13.86
N MET A 190 19.71 4.88 12.97
CA MET A 190 19.52 4.73 11.53
C MET A 190 19.54 3.25 11.15
N LYS A 191 18.65 2.86 10.23
CA LYS A 191 18.51 1.49 9.74
C LYS A 191 18.85 1.42 8.25
N LEU A 192 19.41 0.29 7.83
CA LEU A 192 19.70 0.04 6.42
C LEU A 192 18.38 -0.05 5.66
N LEU A 193 18.29 0.66 4.54
CA LEU A 193 17.14 0.65 3.65
C LEU A 193 17.63 0.44 2.21
N LEU A 194 17.00 -0.50 1.51
CA LEU A 194 17.14 -0.62 0.07
C LEU A 194 16.22 0.38 -0.62
N ARG A 195 16.73 1.16 -1.57
CA ARG A 195 15.92 2.19 -2.26
C ARG A 195 14.70 1.66 -3.00
N SER A 196 14.77 0.41 -3.46
CA SER A 196 13.68 -0.28 -4.14
C SER A 196 12.79 -1.09 -3.18
N ALA A 197 13.02 -1.02 -1.87
CA ALA A 197 12.18 -1.71 -0.91
C ALA A 197 10.76 -1.14 -0.92
N SER A 198 9.74 -2.00 -0.85
CA SER A 198 8.33 -1.58 -0.72
C SER A 198 8.10 -0.75 0.54
N HIS A 199 8.81 -1.07 1.63
CA HIS A 199 8.74 -0.34 2.90
C HIS A 199 9.58 0.96 2.92
N ALA A 200 10.07 1.40 1.76
CA ALA A 200 10.79 2.66 1.66
C ALA A 200 9.84 3.86 1.80
N TYR A 201 8.63 3.82 1.25
CA TYR A 201 7.72 4.96 1.29
C TYR A 201 6.28 4.50 1.54
N PHE A 202 5.75 4.79 2.73
CA PHE A 202 4.33 4.62 3.04
C PHE A 202 3.64 5.98 3.01
N PRO A 203 2.79 6.25 2.02
CA PRO A 203 2.14 7.56 1.91
C PRO A 203 1.12 7.74 3.04
N GLN A 204 1.12 8.92 3.65
CA GLN A 204 0.13 9.32 4.65
C GLN A 204 -0.92 10.18 3.93
N VAL A 205 -2.05 9.56 3.57
CA VAL A 205 -3.10 10.18 2.75
C VAL A 205 -4.33 10.43 3.60
N VAL A 206 -4.76 11.69 3.67
CA VAL A 206 -6.05 12.08 4.24
C VAL A 206 -7.09 12.06 3.13
N SER A 207 -8.21 11.35 3.33
CA SER A 207 -9.32 11.34 2.36
C SER A 207 -10.67 11.68 2.98
N VAL A 208 -11.43 12.49 2.25
CA VAL A 208 -12.78 12.93 2.62
C VAL A 208 -13.73 12.65 1.47
N ILE A 209 -14.88 12.07 1.77
CA ILE A 209 -15.95 11.93 0.78
C ILE A 209 -16.88 13.14 0.91
N HIS A 210 -17.13 13.81 -0.21
CA HIS A 210 -18.10 14.88 -0.25
C HIS A 210 -19.51 14.29 -0.15
N VAL A 211 -20.01 14.20 1.07
CA VAL A 211 -21.40 13.86 1.36
C VAL A 211 -22.17 15.18 1.58
N PRO A 212 -23.34 15.39 0.94
CA PRO A 212 -24.16 16.57 1.15
C PRO A 212 -24.52 16.66 2.63
N GLU A 213 -23.97 17.64 3.34
CA GLU A 213 -24.38 17.88 4.71
C GLU A 213 -25.87 18.20 4.74
N LYS A 214 -26.60 17.76 5.78
CA LYS A 214 -27.99 18.19 6.02
C LYS A 214 -28.11 19.72 6.02
N SER A 215 -27.02 20.43 6.37
CA SER A 215 -26.84 21.88 6.32
C SER A 215 -26.52 22.46 4.94
N ALA A 216 -26.40 21.71 3.84
CA ALA A 216 -26.30 22.31 2.50
C ALA A 216 -27.51 23.20 2.21
N ARG A 217 -28.72 22.73 2.58
CA ARG A 217 -29.94 23.55 2.57
C ARG A 217 -29.87 24.75 3.51
N LEU A 218 -29.20 24.61 4.66
CA LEU A 218 -29.03 25.68 5.64
C LEU A 218 -28.02 26.73 5.17
N ARG A 219 -26.87 26.34 4.59
CA ARG A 219 -25.92 27.24 3.94
C ARG A 219 -26.57 27.99 2.80
N ASP A 220 -27.34 27.31 1.96
CA ASP A 220 -28.10 27.95 0.89
C ASP A 220 -29.18 28.90 1.44
N ALA A 221 -29.84 28.54 2.55
CA ALA A 221 -30.83 29.40 3.20
C ALA A 221 -30.20 30.62 3.89
N VAL A 222 -29.07 30.45 4.58
CA VAL A 222 -28.29 31.52 5.19
C VAL A 222 -27.72 32.42 4.09
N GLY A 223 -27.19 31.86 3.00
CA GLY A 223 -26.74 32.62 1.84
C GLY A 223 -27.85 33.49 1.23
N ARG A 224 -29.08 32.96 1.12
CA ARG A 224 -30.26 33.75 0.70
C ARG A 224 -30.63 34.88 1.66
N LEU A 225 -30.36 34.70 2.96
CA LEU A 225 -30.72 35.65 4.01
C LEU A 225 -29.55 36.54 4.46
N TRP A 226 -28.34 36.32 3.93
CA TRP A 226 -27.11 36.94 4.40
C TRP A 226 -27.15 38.46 4.29
N GLU A 227 -27.71 38.99 3.20
CA GLU A 227 -27.88 40.43 3.00
C GLU A 227 -28.74 41.09 4.08
N LYS A 228 -29.64 40.34 4.72
CA LYS A 228 -30.47 40.81 5.84
C LYS A 228 -29.81 40.58 7.21
N LEU A 229 -28.89 39.61 7.30
CA LEU A 229 -28.24 39.21 8.55
C LEU A 229 -26.91 39.94 8.79
N LYS A 230 -26.22 40.42 7.75
CA LYS A 230 -24.91 41.09 7.84
C LYS A 230 -24.87 42.37 8.68
N GLY A 231 -26.03 42.95 8.96
CA GLY A 231 -26.18 44.16 9.79
C GLY A 231 -26.30 43.88 11.29
N PHE A 232 -26.42 42.62 11.68
CA PHE A 232 -26.55 42.22 13.08
C PHE A 232 -25.23 41.63 13.58
N PRO A 233 -24.84 41.91 14.83
CA PRO A 233 -23.69 41.27 15.45
C PRO A 233 -23.89 39.75 15.52
N ASP A 234 -22.83 38.98 15.24
CA ASP A 234 -22.87 37.51 15.24
C ASP A 234 -23.47 36.96 16.54
N ALA A 235 -23.16 37.58 17.69
CA ALA A 235 -23.67 37.20 19.00
C ALA A 235 -25.21 37.32 19.12
N GLU A 236 -25.81 38.31 18.48
CA GLU A 236 -27.24 38.59 18.54
C GLU A 236 -28.03 37.65 17.62
N VAL A 237 -27.48 37.37 16.43
CA VAL A 237 -28.00 36.36 15.51
C VAL A 237 -27.95 34.97 16.15
N PHE A 238 -26.83 34.64 16.81
CA PHE A 238 -26.69 33.38 17.53
C PHE A 238 -27.63 33.29 18.74
N ALA A 239 -27.79 34.37 19.50
CA ALA A 239 -28.72 34.39 20.64
C ALA A 239 -30.17 34.19 20.21
N GLU A 240 -30.61 34.79 19.09
CA GLU A 240 -31.97 34.59 18.55
C GLU A 240 -32.15 33.17 17.96
N ILE A 241 -31.11 32.60 17.36
CA ILE A 241 -31.12 31.20 16.90
C ILE A 241 -31.21 30.25 18.10
N GLU A 242 -30.43 30.46 19.16
CA GLU A 242 -30.46 29.66 20.39
C GLU A 242 -31.80 29.80 21.12
N ARG A 243 -32.36 31.01 21.18
CA ARG A 243 -33.69 31.28 21.74
C ARG A 243 -34.81 30.57 20.98
N ARG A 244 -34.67 30.43 19.65
CA ARG A 244 -35.59 29.61 18.82
C ARG A 244 -35.27 28.12 18.83
N ARG A 245 -34.05 27.73 19.21
CA ARG A 245 -33.57 26.33 19.18
C ARG A 245 -33.79 25.55 20.46
N GLY A 246 -33.89 26.16 21.64
CA GLY A 246 -34.22 25.44 22.88
C GLY A 246 -33.61 24.03 23.00
N GLY A 247 -32.33 23.88 22.66
CA GLY A 247 -31.74 22.56 22.42
C GLY A 247 -30.37 22.63 21.73
N ALA A 248 -29.36 23.00 22.53
CA ALA A 248 -27.91 22.77 22.40
C ALA A 248 -27.29 22.59 21.00
N LEU A 249 -26.42 23.53 20.62
CA LEU A 249 -25.37 23.35 19.61
C LEU A 249 -24.41 22.21 20.02
N VAL A 250 -24.44 21.09 19.30
CA VAL A 250 -23.50 19.98 19.47
C VAL A 250 -22.14 20.34 18.85
N ALA A 251 -21.12 20.48 19.70
CA ALA A 251 -19.72 20.49 19.32
C ALA A 251 -19.23 19.07 19.01
N GLY A 252 -18.36 18.93 17.99
CA GLY A 252 -17.33 17.87 17.93
C GLY A 252 -17.67 16.50 17.30
N LYS A 253 -18.50 16.41 16.24
CA LYS A 253 -18.66 15.12 15.53
C LYS A 253 -17.41 14.76 14.70
N LYS A 254 -16.98 13.49 14.75
CA LYS A 254 -15.94 12.93 13.88
C LYS A 254 -16.46 12.86 12.44
N LEU A 255 -15.55 12.85 11.46
CA LEU A 255 -15.92 12.88 10.04
C LEU A 255 -16.65 11.61 9.61
N LYS A 256 -16.10 10.43 9.91
CA LYS A 256 -16.74 9.16 9.57
C LYS A 256 -18.11 9.01 10.21
N ASP A 257 -18.31 9.56 11.41
CA ASP A 257 -19.62 9.61 12.06
C ASP A 257 -20.62 10.45 11.25
N ALA A 258 -20.21 11.64 10.77
CA ALA A 258 -21.06 12.47 9.92
C ALA A 258 -21.38 11.82 8.56
N GLU A 259 -20.40 11.14 7.95
CA GLU A 259 -20.57 10.42 6.68
C GLU A 259 -21.54 9.24 6.84
N VAL A 260 -21.33 8.41 7.87
CA VAL A 260 -22.16 7.21 8.09
C VAL A 260 -23.58 7.59 8.51
N GLU A 261 -23.78 8.64 9.30
CA GLU A 261 -25.12 9.14 9.67
C GLU A 261 -25.92 9.49 8.42
N VAL A 262 -25.33 10.17 7.43
CA VAL A 262 -26.05 10.52 6.20
C VAL A 262 -26.36 9.31 5.34
N LEU A 263 -25.45 8.32 5.28
CA LEU A 263 -25.67 7.08 4.53
C LEU A 263 -26.72 6.18 5.20
N LEU A 264 -26.71 6.10 6.54
CA LEU A 264 -27.70 5.37 7.33
C LEU A 264 -29.06 6.06 7.33
N ASP A 265 -29.12 7.39 7.35
CA ASP A 265 -30.37 8.16 7.25
C ASP A 265 -30.80 8.40 5.79
N CYS A 266 -30.14 7.76 4.81
CA CYS A 266 -30.40 8.03 3.40
C CYS A 266 -31.89 7.81 3.08
N PRO A 267 -32.61 8.86 2.58
CA PRO A 267 -33.96 8.71 2.07
C PRO A 267 -33.97 7.83 0.79
N PRO A 268 -35.15 7.49 0.22
CA PRO A 268 -35.23 6.77 -1.04
C PRO A 268 -34.37 7.39 -2.16
N GLU A 269 -34.29 8.72 -2.18
CA GLU A 269 -33.44 9.51 -3.08
C GLU A 269 -32.79 10.66 -2.30
N LEU A 270 -31.46 10.74 -2.37
CA LEU A 270 -30.63 11.74 -1.71
C LEU A 270 -29.87 12.57 -2.76
N ALA A 271 -30.00 13.89 -2.65
CA ALA A 271 -29.57 14.88 -3.64
C ALA A 271 -30.28 14.75 -5.00
N LYS A 272 -30.03 15.71 -5.91
CA LYS A 272 -30.63 15.71 -7.26
C LYS A 272 -29.75 14.92 -8.22
N ASP A 273 -30.38 14.30 -9.20
CA ASP A 273 -29.67 13.65 -10.30
C ASP A 273 -29.13 14.67 -11.32
N ASP A 274 -28.11 15.44 -10.93
CA ASP A 274 -27.43 16.41 -11.77
C ASP A 274 -26.03 15.93 -12.17
N PRO A 275 -25.71 15.76 -13.46
CA PRO A 275 -24.36 15.40 -13.93
C PRO A 275 -23.23 16.31 -13.43
N SER A 276 -23.53 17.56 -13.10
CA SER A 276 -22.57 18.51 -12.52
C SER A 276 -22.48 18.43 -10.98
N GLY A 277 -23.36 17.65 -10.35
CA GLY A 277 -23.41 17.45 -8.91
C GLY A 277 -22.32 16.52 -8.40
N SER A 278 -21.74 16.86 -7.24
CA SER A 278 -20.65 16.11 -6.60
C SER A 278 -21.11 14.83 -5.88
N PHE A 279 -22.41 14.67 -5.62
CA PHE A 279 -22.96 13.52 -4.93
C PHE A 279 -24.40 13.21 -5.34
N TYR A 280 -24.73 11.94 -5.45
CA TYR A 280 -26.09 11.46 -5.69
C TYR A 280 -26.24 9.99 -5.28
N ALA A 281 -27.27 9.68 -4.48
CA ALA A 281 -27.48 8.34 -3.95
C ALA A 281 -28.96 7.96 -3.87
N ARG A 282 -29.24 6.66 -3.94
CA ARG A 282 -30.59 6.10 -3.80
C ARG A 282 -30.56 4.87 -2.90
N THR A 283 -31.58 4.71 -2.07
CA THR A 283 -31.71 3.49 -1.28
C THR A 283 -32.14 2.33 -2.20
N ALA A 284 -31.42 1.22 -2.16
CA ALA A 284 -31.80 0.00 -2.84
C ALA A 284 -32.74 -0.84 -1.98
N LYS A 285 -33.64 -1.56 -2.66
CA LYS A 285 -34.30 -2.76 -2.11
C LYS A 285 -33.71 -3.96 -2.86
N PRO A 286 -32.62 -4.58 -2.36
CA PRO A 286 -32.01 -5.72 -3.04
C PRO A 286 -33.04 -6.83 -3.23
N ARG A 287 -32.98 -7.51 -4.37
CA ARG A 287 -33.82 -8.69 -4.60
C ARG A 287 -33.38 -9.78 -3.64
N THR A 288 -34.28 -10.22 -2.77
CA THR A 288 -34.06 -11.41 -1.93
C THR A 288 -34.71 -12.61 -2.60
N THR A 289 -33.93 -13.64 -2.87
CA THR A 289 -34.35 -14.80 -3.67
C THR A 289 -34.77 -16.00 -2.81
N ARG A 290 -34.46 -16.01 -1.51
CA ARG A 290 -34.68 -17.17 -0.62
C ARG A 290 -34.99 -16.81 0.84
N ALA A 291 -35.66 -17.73 1.52
CA ALA A 291 -36.08 -17.60 2.92
C ALA A 291 -34.91 -17.49 3.92
N HIS A 292 -33.79 -18.17 3.66
CA HIS A 292 -32.57 -18.13 4.49
C HIS A 292 -31.46 -17.33 3.80
N SER A 293 -31.74 -16.07 3.50
CA SER A 293 -30.80 -15.17 2.86
C SER A 293 -29.86 -14.50 3.87
N PRO A 294 -28.55 -14.32 3.57
CA PRO A 294 -27.68 -13.47 4.40
C PRO A 294 -28.16 -12.01 4.43
N MET A 295 -28.99 -11.59 3.47
CA MET A 295 -29.66 -10.29 3.48
C MET A 295 -30.50 -10.05 4.73
N ALA A 296 -30.94 -11.09 5.43
CA ALA A 296 -31.65 -10.94 6.70
C ALA A 296 -30.83 -10.20 7.77
N LYS A 297 -29.49 -10.21 7.67
CA LYS A 297 -28.56 -9.51 8.58
C LYS A 297 -28.19 -8.11 8.11
N VAL A 298 -28.49 -7.78 6.86
CA VAL A 298 -28.25 -6.46 6.26
C VAL A 298 -29.41 -5.54 6.64
N ASP A 299 -29.09 -4.32 7.08
CA ASP A 299 -30.09 -3.31 7.43
C ASP A 299 -30.46 -2.45 6.20
N LYS A 300 -29.42 -1.88 5.56
CA LYS A 300 -29.61 -0.98 4.42
C LYS A 300 -28.55 -1.20 3.35
N VAL A 301 -28.96 -1.02 2.09
CA VAL A 301 -28.07 -0.91 0.92
C VAL A 301 -28.37 0.41 0.22
N VAL A 302 -27.34 1.22 -0.04
CA VAL A 302 -27.44 2.51 -0.72
C VAL A 302 -26.56 2.48 -1.96
N LEU A 303 -27.15 2.81 -3.12
CA LEU A 303 -26.45 2.96 -4.38
C LEU A 303 -25.97 4.40 -4.50
N VAL A 304 -24.67 4.60 -4.48
CA VAL A 304 -24.04 5.91 -4.62
C VAL A 304 -23.66 6.08 -6.08
N HIS A 305 -24.55 6.67 -6.85
CA HIS A 305 -24.40 6.87 -8.29
C HIS A 305 -23.30 7.89 -8.64
N ARG A 306 -23.14 8.90 -7.78
CA ARG A 306 -22.03 9.85 -7.86
C ARG A 306 -21.48 10.10 -6.47
N LEU A 307 -20.17 10.05 -6.36
CA LEU A 307 -19.42 10.52 -5.20
C LEU A 307 -18.18 11.27 -5.66
N THR A 308 -17.75 12.21 -4.83
CA THR A 308 -16.51 12.94 -5.00
C THR A 308 -15.65 12.68 -3.78
N GLU A 309 -14.46 12.12 -4.00
CA GLU A 309 -13.45 11.92 -2.96
C GLU A 309 -12.34 12.95 -3.16
N VAL A 310 -12.01 13.70 -2.11
CA VAL A 310 -10.82 14.55 -2.08
C VAL A 310 -9.74 13.84 -1.27
N ARG A 311 -8.58 13.59 -1.89
CA ARG A 311 -7.41 12.98 -1.23
C ARG A 311 -6.26 13.97 -1.19
N ALA A 312 -5.64 14.15 -0.04
CA ALA A 312 -4.43 14.96 0.13
C ALA A 312 -3.30 14.09 0.70
N LEU A 313 -2.11 14.16 0.08
CA LEU A 313 -0.92 13.53 0.63
C LEU A 313 -0.35 14.46 1.70
N ALA A 314 -0.42 14.06 2.97
CA ALA A 314 0.04 14.86 4.09
C ALA A 314 1.52 14.64 4.44
N GLY A 315 2.06 13.47 4.12
CA GLY A 315 3.41 13.05 4.49
C GLY A 315 3.71 11.63 4.07
N PHE A 316 4.80 11.07 4.59
CA PHE A 316 5.07 9.64 4.48
C PHE A 316 5.80 9.10 5.72
N THR A 317 5.72 7.80 5.92
CA THR A 317 6.52 7.07 6.91
C THR A 317 7.41 6.03 6.21
N ARG A 318 8.34 5.43 6.95
CA ARG A 318 9.27 4.41 6.44
C ARG A 318 9.32 3.23 7.39
N PHE A 319 9.67 2.06 6.86
CA PHE A 319 9.70 0.75 7.54
C PHE A 319 8.33 0.22 7.93
N GLU A 320 7.51 1.04 8.58
CA GLU A 320 6.15 0.70 8.94
C GLU A 320 5.19 1.84 8.59
N PRO A 321 3.98 1.51 8.15
CA PRO A 321 2.94 2.50 7.97
C PRO A 321 2.46 3.01 9.33
N LYS A 322 2.22 4.32 9.46
CA LYS A 322 1.36 4.83 10.51
C LYS A 322 -0.09 4.57 10.08
N MET A 323 -0.82 3.85 10.93
CA MET A 323 -2.20 3.46 10.65
C MET A 323 -3.13 4.64 10.92
N THR A 324 -4.18 4.81 10.12
CA THR A 324 -5.33 5.64 10.53
C THR A 324 -5.95 5.01 11.78
N ASP A 325 -6.52 5.83 12.66
CA ASP A 325 -7.36 5.32 13.73
C ASP A 325 -8.61 4.61 13.18
N VAL A 326 -9.47 4.06 14.05
CA VAL A 326 -10.68 3.32 13.61
C VAL A 326 -11.66 4.25 12.90
N ASP A 327 -11.63 5.52 13.28
CA ASP A 327 -12.52 6.57 12.80
C ASP A 327 -11.98 7.30 11.56
N GLY A 328 -10.87 6.80 10.98
CA GLY A 328 -10.25 7.35 9.78
C GLY A 328 -9.52 8.67 9.99
N GLU A 329 -9.34 9.10 11.24
CA GLU A 329 -8.47 10.21 11.59
C GLU A 329 -7.01 9.72 11.55
N LEU A 330 -6.18 10.46 10.83
CA LEU A 330 -4.74 10.24 10.89
C LEU A 330 -4.23 10.91 12.16
N ASP A 331 -3.46 10.22 12.98
CA ASP A 331 -2.57 10.95 13.89
C ASP A 331 -1.34 11.37 13.09
N LEU A 332 -1.30 12.60 12.57
CA LEU A 332 -0.13 13.11 11.86
C LEU A 332 1.01 13.55 12.80
N GLY A 333 0.89 13.31 14.12
CA GLY A 333 1.88 13.63 15.14
C GLY A 333 3.28 13.05 14.92
N VAL A 334 4.20 13.45 15.81
CA VAL A 334 5.67 13.19 15.81
C VAL A 334 5.98 11.79 15.26
N GLY A 335 6.33 11.68 13.98
CA GLY A 335 6.33 10.38 13.30
C GLY A 335 6.32 10.45 11.78
N THR A 336 5.69 11.48 11.23
CA THR A 336 5.51 11.63 9.78
C THR A 336 6.56 12.56 9.17
N ALA A 337 7.20 12.10 8.08
CA ALA A 337 8.07 12.95 7.29
C ALA A 337 7.20 13.88 6.43
N ARG A 338 7.32 15.19 6.69
CA ARG A 338 6.57 16.23 5.98
C ARG A 338 7.06 16.37 4.54
N ILE A 339 6.12 16.65 3.65
CA ILE A 339 6.42 16.88 2.22
C ILE A 339 6.94 18.28 1.92
N ASP A 340 6.82 19.23 2.86
CA ASP A 340 7.31 20.61 2.74
C ASP A 340 7.62 21.23 4.11
N HIS A 341 8.45 22.28 4.13
CA HIS A 341 8.77 23.05 5.33
C HIS A 341 9.09 24.53 5.04
N PRO A 342 8.35 25.51 5.62
CA PRO A 342 7.13 25.33 6.42
C PRO A 342 6.00 24.74 5.58
N LEU A 343 5.13 23.94 6.21
CA LEU A 343 4.05 23.25 5.52
C LEU A 343 2.91 24.24 5.21
N THR A 344 2.95 24.83 4.02
CA THR A 344 1.95 25.83 3.58
C THR A 344 0.94 25.26 2.59
N TRP A 345 1.25 24.12 1.98
CA TRP A 345 0.40 23.48 0.99
C TRP A 345 0.53 21.95 1.00
N LEU A 346 -0.49 21.26 0.47
CA LEU A 346 -0.45 19.83 0.17
C LEU A 346 -0.97 19.54 -1.23
N PRO A 347 -0.39 18.58 -1.96
CA PRO A 347 -0.96 18.10 -3.20
C PRO A 347 -2.21 17.29 -2.89
N ALA A 348 -3.29 17.64 -3.58
CA ALA A 348 -4.57 16.98 -3.47
C ALA A 348 -5.12 16.63 -4.85
N ILE A 349 -5.91 15.56 -4.90
CA ILE A 349 -6.67 15.17 -6.09
C ILE A 349 -8.14 15.03 -5.74
N GLU A 350 -8.98 15.38 -6.69
CA GLU A 350 -10.41 15.16 -6.65
C GLU A 350 -10.75 13.99 -7.57
N ASN A 351 -11.33 12.94 -6.99
CA ASN A 351 -11.76 11.76 -7.72
C ASN A 351 -13.28 11.74 -7.77
N HIS A 352 -13.83 11.58 -8.97
CA HIS A 352 -15.25 11.34 -9.15
C HIS A 352 -15.49 9.86 -9.41
N GLY A 353 -16.54 9.33 -8.81
CA GLY A 353 -16.77 7.90 -8.79
C GLY A 353 -18.19 7.49 -8.49
N GLU A 354 -18.35 6.19 -8.36
CA GLU A 354 -19.57 5.52 -7.91
C GLU A 354 -19.26 4.55 -6.78
N GLY A 355 -20.28 4.10 -6.06
CA GLY A 355 -20.11 3.17 -4.97
C GLY A 355 -21.39 2.49 -4.53
N VAL A 356 -21.22 1.52 -3.64
CA VAL A 356 -22.29 0.81 -2.94
C VAL A 356 -21.97 0.83 -1.46
N PHE A 357 -22.91 1.36 -0.67
CA PHE A 357 -22.85 1.30 0.78
C PHE A 357 -23.80 0.21 1.27
N PHE A 358 -23.37 -0.53 2.29
CA PHE A 358 -24.26 -1.40 3.04
C PHE A 358 -23.99 -1.29 4.55
N SER A 359 -25.01 -1.59 5.34
CA SER A 359 -24.95 -1.64 6.79
C SER A 359 -25.51 -2.94 7.31
N LEU A 360 -25.05 -3.37 8.48
CA LEU A 360 -25.57 -4.55 9.18
C LEU A 360 -26.49 -4.10 10.32
N LYS A 361 -27.48 -4.93 10.65
CA LYS A 361 -28.41 -4.66 11.74
C LYS A 361 -27.66 -4.61 13.07
N GLU A 362 -27.86 -3.54 13.84
CA GLU A 362 -27.18 -3.35 15.12
C GLU A 362 -27.48 -4.48 16.12
N SER A 363 -28.73 -4.98 16.16
CA SER A 363 -29.11 -6.10 17.03
C SER A 363 -28.33 -7.39 16.70
N GLU A 364 -28.08 -7.65 15.43
CA GLU A 364 -27.33 -8.80 14.95
C GLU A 364 -25.84 -8.69 15.29
N LEU A 365 -25.28 -7.48 15.17
CA LEU A 365 -23.91 -7.18 15.56
C LEU A 365 -23.68 -7.37 17.06
N GLN A 366 -24.57 -6.84 17.90
CA GLN A 366 -24.46 -6.96 19.37
C GLN A 366 -24.55 -8.43 19.83
N GLN A 367 -25.47 -9.20 19.23
CA GLN A 367 -25.58 -10.62 19.51
C GLN A 367 -24.31 -11.37 19.08
N TRP A 368 -23.80 -11.07 17.88
CA TRP A 368 -22.56 -11.65 17.34
C TRP A 368 -21.32 -11.33 18.19
N GLU A 369 -21.21 -10.09 18.68
CA GLU A 369 -20.13 -9.64 19.57
C GLU A 369 -20.12 -10.42 20.88
N SER A 370 -21.31 -10.66 21.44
CA SER A 370 -21.50 -11.34 22.72
C SER A 370 -21.25 -12.85 22.64
N ASN A 371 -21.34 -13.45 21.45
CA ASN A 371 -21.16 -14.89 21.27
C ASN A 371 -19.84 -15.27 20.58
N ARG A 372 -19.82 -15.26 19.27
CA ARG A 372 -18.78 -15.81 18.40
C ARG A 372 -17.56 -14.90 18.36
N ALA A 373 -17.78 -13.57 18.40
CA ALA A 373 -16.67 -12.64 18.39
C ALA A 373 -16.00 -12.49 19.77
N ALA A 374 -16.70 -12.80 20.88
CA ALA A 374 -16.22 -12.52 22.24
C ALA A 374 -14.84 -13.14 22.51
N THR A 375 -14.68 -14.43 22.22
CA THR A 375 -13.40 -15.12 22.39
C THR A 375 -12.34 -14.52 21.49
N ARG A 376 -12.65 -14.35 20.20
CA ARG A 376 -11.69 -13.86 19.21
C ARG A 376 -11.26 -12.41 19.48
N GLY A 377 -12.15 -11.58 20.00
CA GLY A 377 -11.87 -10.22 20.43
C GLY A 377 -10.90 -10.15 21.61
N ARG A 378 -10.99 -11.08 22.57
CA ARG A 378 -9.97 -11.20 23.63
C ARG A 378 -8.61 -11.58 23.06
N GLN A 379 -8.56 -12.45 22.05
CA GLN A 379 -7.30 -12.81 21.39
C GLN A 379 -6.67 -11.62 20.68
N PHE A 380 -7.46 -10.85 19.93
CA PHE A 380 -7.00 -9.60 19.31
C PHE A 380 -6.53 -8.57 20.34
N LEU A 381 -7.22 -8.44 21.48
CA LEU A 381 -6.78 -7.52 22.54
C LEU A 381 -5.45 -7.96 23.16
N THR A 382 -5.28 -9.25 23.41
CA THR A 382 -4.00 -9.81 23.90
C THR A 382 -2.89 -9.61 22.88
N GLY A 383 -3.14 -9.93 21.61
CA GLY A 383 -2.21 -9.69 20.51
C GLY A 383 -1.82 -8.23 20.40
N PHE A 384 -2.79 -7.32 20.42
CA PHE A 384 -2.56 -5.88 20.41
C PHE A 384 -1.70 -5.42 21.59
N ASN A 385 -1.94 -5.93 22.79
CA ASN A 385 -1.10 -5.60 23.95
C ASN A 385 0.34 -6.11 23.80
N ARG A 386 0.56 -7.28 23.20
CA ARG A 386 1.91 -7.77 22.88
C ARG A 386 2.57 -6.95 21.80
N TRP A 387 1.83 -6.62 20.74
CA TRP A 387 2.29 -5.71 19.69
C TRP A 387 2.76 -4.37 20.27
N LYS A 388 2.03 -3.81 21.26
CA LYS A 388 2.49 -2.63 22.00
C LYS A 388 3.77 -2.89 22.80
N GLN A 389 3.85 -4.00 23.52
CA GLN A 389 5.02 -4.34 24.35
C GLN A 389 6.30 -4.58 23.54
N GLN A 390 6.19 -4.97 22.27
CA GLN A 390 7.35 -5.15 21.40
C GLN A 390 8.17 -3.88 21.24
N ARG A 391 7.57 -2.68 21.39
CA ARG A 391 8.29 -1.41 21.27
C ARG A 391 7.72 -0.31 22.16
N SER A 392 8.61 0.46 22.78
CA SER A 392 8.25 1.60 23.64
C SER A 392 7.46 2.70 22.93
N ASP A 393 7.66 2.92 21.63
CA ASP A 393 6.95 3.93 20.83
C ASP A 393 5.47 3.60 20.58
N ARG A 394 5.05 2.37 20.86
CA ARG A 394 3.66 1.93 20.72
C ARG A 394 2.85 2.06 22.02
N ALA A 395 3.45 2.60 23.09
CA ALA A 395 2.81 2.72 24.38
C ALA A 395 1.52 3.55 24.33
N ASP A 396 1.50 4.60 23.49
CA ASP A 396 0.40 5.56 23.38
C ASP A 396 -0.62 5.22 22.28
N ALA A 397 -0.47 4.08 21.58
CA ALA A 397 -1.36 3.65 20.49
C ALA A 397 -2.78 3.24 20.96
N ARG A 398 -3.25 3.70 22.13
CA ARG A 398 -4.50 3.26 22.78
C ARG A 398 -5.74 3.38 21.89
N ASP A 399 -5.79 4.41 21.04
CA ASP A 399 -6.92 4.69 20.15
C ASP A 399 -6.89 3.87 18.84
N GLU A 400 -5.84 3.05 18.63
CA GLU A 400 -5.65 2.28 17.39
C GLU A 400 -6.30 0.89 17.41
N PHE A 401 -6.74 0.40 18.59
CA PHE A 401 -7.29 -0.96 18.73
C PHE A 401 -8.60 -1.12 17.96
N ALA A 402 -8.54 -1.87 16.86
CA ALA A 402 -9.72 -2.26 16.10
C ALA A 402 -10.53 -3.30 16.87
N ARG A 403 -11.74 -2.92 17.29
CA ARG A 403 -12.70 -3.83 17.92
C ARG A 403 -13.09 -4.96 16.95
N PRO A 404 -13.57 -6.12 17.44
CA PRO A 404 -13.97 -7.24 16.59
C PRO A 404 -14.93 -6.85 15.47
N ARG A 405 -15.86 -5.92 15.76
CA ARG A 405 -16.77 -5.34 14.78
C ARG A 405 -16.06 -4.70 13.59
N TYR A 406 -15.01 -3.91 13.85
CA TYR A 406 -14.20 -3.35 12.77
C TYR A 406 -13.53 -4.46 11.95
N VAL A 407 -12.90 -5.43 12.61
CA VAL A 407 -12.23 -6.56 11.94
C VAL A 407 -13.21 -7.35 11.06
N LEU A 408 -14.45 -7.56 11.53
CA LEU A 408 -15.52 -8.19 10.76
C LEU A 408 -15.85 -7.39 9.49
N MET A 409 -16.15 -6.09 9.65
CA MET A 409 -16.56 -5.24 8.54
C MET A 409 -15.45 -5.07 7.51
N HIS A 410 -14.21 -4.91 7.99
CA HIS A 410 -13.01 -4.83 7.18
C HIS A 410 -12.76 -6.13 6.39
N SER A 411 -12.82 -7.28 7.06
CA SER A 411 -12.66 -8.58 6.39
C SER A 411 -13.76 -8.84 5.36
N LEU A 412 -15.01 -8.46 5.67
CA LEU A 412 -16.12 -8.57 4.74
C LEU A 412 -15.96 -7.63 3.53
N ALA A 413 -15.43 -6.42 3.74
CA ALA A 413 -15.14 -5.48 2.67
C ALA A 413 -14.09 -6.06 1.69
N HIS A 414 -13.01 -6.67 2.19
CA HIS A 414 -12.00 -7.34 1.37
C HIS A 414 -12.56 -8.50 0.54
N LEU A 415 -13.42 -9.33 1.16
CA LEU A 415 -14.10 -10.44 0.47
C LEU A 415 -15.04 -9.92 -0.62
N LEU A 416 -15.79 -8.85 -0.32
CA LEU A 416 -16.67 -8.21 -1.29
C LEU A 416 -15.88 -7.57 -2.43
N ILE A 417 -14.81 -6.82 -2.17
CA ILE A 417 -13.92 -6.26 -3.21
C ILE A 417 -13.46 -7.36 -4.16
N THR A 418 -13.03 -8.50 -3.60
CA THR A 418 -12.62 -9.66 -4.40
C THR A 418 -13.78 -10.19 -5.24
N ALA A 419 -14.94 -10.44 -4.63
CA ALA A 419 -16.12 -10.96 -5.30
C ALA A 419 -16.63 -10.03 -6.43
N VAL A 420 -16.71 -8.72 -6.17
CA VAL A 420 -17.27 -7.75 -7.12
C VAL A 420 -16.30 -7.42 -8.25
N SER A 421 -14.98 -7.44 -8.00
CA SER A 421 -13.95 -7.12 -9.00
C SER A 421 -13.95 -8.07 -10.20
N LEU A 422 -14.48 -9.29 -10.03
CA LEU A 422 -14.60 -10.28 -11.09
C LEU A 422 -15.63 -9.90 -12.16
N GLU A 423 -16.61 -9.07 -11.83
CA GLU A 423 -17.78 -8.82 -12.69
C GLU A 423 -18.14 -7.34 -12.88
N CYS A 424 -17.75 -6.46 -11.97
CA CYS A 424 -18.16 -5.04 -12.02
C CYS A 424 -17.41 -4.20 -13.06
N GLY A 425 -16.43 -4.78 -13.76
CA GLY A 425 -15.61 -4.10 -14.76
C GLY A 425 -14.43 -3.31 -14.19
N TYR A 426 -14.32 -3.18 -12.86
CA TYR A 426 -13.16 -2.59 -12.19
C TYR A 426 -12.23 -3.68 -11.64
N PRO A 427 -10.90 -3.55 -11.82
CA PRO A 427 -9.96 -4.39 -11.10
C PRO A 427 -10.04 -4.10 -9.60
N ALA A 428 -9.71 -5.08 -8.75
CA ALA A 428 -9.74 -4.93 -7.29
C ALA A 428 -8.95 -3.69 -6.80
N SER A 429 -7.82 -3.37 -7.46
CA SER A 429 -6.99 -2.19 -7.15
C SER A 429 -7.65 -0.84 -7.45
N ALA A 430 -8.74 -0.83 -8.21
CA ALA A 430 -9.54 0.36 -8.53
C ALA A 430 -10.80 0.50 -7.64
N ILE A 431 -11.02 -0.43 -6.71
CA ILE A 431 -12.11 -0.40 -5.75
C ILE A 431 -11.49 -0.19 -4.36
N ARG A 432 -11.93 0.85 -3.67
CA ARG A 432 -11.55 1.16 -2.29
C ARG A 432 -12.70 0.86 -1.36
N GLU A 433 -12.35 0.60 -0.11
CA GLU A 433 -13.30 0.55 0.99
C GLU A 433 -13.18 1.78 1.89
N ARG A 434 -14.30 2.08 2.55
CA ARG A 434 -14.36 2.95 3.72
C ARG A 434 -15.19 2.23 4.76
N VAL A 435 -14.55 1.88 5.88
CA VAL A 435 -15.17 1.07 6.95
C VAL A 435 -15.64 2.00 8.05
N TYR A 436 -16.91 1.86 8.41
CA TYR A 436 -17.55 2.55 9.54
C TYR A 436 -17.87 1.51 10.61
N ALA A 437 -17.31 1.67 11.81
CA ALA A 437 -17.58 0.81 12.96
C ALA A 437 -17.56 1.61 14.27
N GLY A 438 -18.06 2.85 14.20
CA GLY A 438 -18.10 3.81 15.31
C GLY A 438 -19.46 3.83 16.01
N ALA A 439 -19.63 4.77 16.94
CA ALA A 439 -20.87 4.94 17.70
C ALA A 439 -22.05 5.41 16.82
N ALA A 440 -21.76 6.14 15.73
CA ALA A 440 -22.77 6.62 14.79
C ALA A 440 -23.36 5.51 13.91
N GLY A 441 -22.72 4.33 13.86
CA GLY A 441 -23.24 3.16 13.16
C GLY A 441 -22.16 2.33 12.46
N SER A 442 -22.60 1.21 11.90
CA SER A 442 -21.72 0.18 11.33
C SER A 442 -22.08 -0.12 9.88
N GLY A 443 -21.13 0.11 8.97
CA GLY A 443 -21.34 -0.06 7.54
C GLY A 443 -20.04 -0.02 6.75
N VAL A 444 -20.12 -0.37 5.48
CA VAL A 444 -18.99 -0.32 4.54
C VAL A 444 -19.46 0.36 3.27
N LEU A 445 -18.67 1.32 2.81
CA LEU A 445 -18.81 1.90 1.47
C LEU A 445 -17.70 1.35 0.58
N LEU A 446 -18.08 0.64 -0.48
CA LEU A 446 -17.17 0.27 -1.56
C LEU A 446 -17.31 1.30 -2.69
N TYR A 447 -16.21 1.91 -3.12
CA TYR A 447 -16.24 3.00 -4.09
C TYR A 447 -15.04 2.96 -5.04
N THR A 448 -15.19 3.59 -6.20
CA THR A 448 -14.10 3.65 -7.21
C THR A 448 -12.96 4.59 -6.77
N ALA A 449 -11.73 4.13 -6.95
CA ALA A 449 -10.51 4.75 -6.43
C ALA A 449 -9.80 5.74 -7.36
N ALA A 450 -10.16 5.79 -8.65
CA ALA A 450 -9.42 6.49 -9.69
C ALA A 450 -10.34 7.27 -10.65
N PRO A 451 -10.02 8.54 -10.96
CA PRO A 451 -10.72 9.30 -11.98
C PRO A 451 -10.16 8.94 -13.37
N GLY A 452 -11.06 8.62 -14.29
CA GLY A 452 -10.74 8.47 -15.72
C GLY A 452 -10.34 7.06 -16.18
N ALA A 453 -11.11 6.58 -17.16
CA ALA A 453 -10.88 5.46 -18.08
C ALA A 453 -11.45 4.06 -17.76
N SER A 454 -11.74 3.68 -16.50
CA SER A 454 -12.17 2.29 -16.19
C SER A 454 -13.65 2.06 -15.87
N GLY A 455 -14.50 3.08 -15.83
CA GLY A 455 -15.94 2.84 -15.72
C GLY A 455 -16.74 4.05 -15.28
N SER A 456 -17.73 4.40 -16.10
CA SER A 456 -18.82 5.31 -15.75
C SER A 456 -20.17 4.72 -16.19
N LEU A 457 -20.21 3.41 -16.44
CA LEU A 457 -21.40 2.68 -16.92
C LEU A 457 -22.23 2.09 -15.77
N GLY A 458 -21.95 2.42 -14.51
CA GLY A 458 -22.78 1.96 -13.39
C GLY A 458 -22.37 0.60 -12.83
N GLY A 459 -21.09 0.21 -12.86
CA GLY A 459 -20.61 -1.12 -12.50
C GLY A 459 -20.88 -1.48 -11.04
N LEU A 460 -20.43 -0.64 -10.10
CA LEU A 460 -20.66 -0.87 -8.67
C LEU A 460 -22.13 -0.61 -8.26
N VAL A 461 -22.79 0.32 -8.93
CA VAL A 461 -24.24 0.55 -8.72
C VAL A 461 -25.04 -0.69 -9.12
N GLN A 462 -24.66 -1.36 -10.21
CA GLN A 462 -25.32 -2.58 -10.66
C GLN A 462 -25.06 -3.75 -9.70
N VAL A 463 -23.85 -3.86 -9.16
CA VAL A 463 -23.51 -4.80 -8.07
C VAL A 463 -24.45 -4.60 -6.88
N GLY A 464 -24.68 -3.35 -6.46
CA GLY A 464 -25.56 -3.06 -5.32
C GLY A 464 -27.03 -3.45 -5.54
N ARG A 465 -27.51 -3.51 -6.79
CA ARG A 465 -28.87 -4.00 -7.10
C ARG A 465 -29.01 -5.51 -6.91
N ASP A 466 -27.92 -6.24 -7.08
CA ASP A 466 -27.82 -7.70 -6.94
C ASP A 466 -26.92 -8.08 -5.74
N PHE A 467 -26.97 -7.27 -4.68
CA PHE A 467 -26.04 -7.37 -3.55
C PHE A 467 -26.09 -8.73 -2.85
N GLU A 468 -27.26 -9.39 -2.79
CA GLU A 468 -27.41 -10.74 -2.23
C GLU A 468 -26.43 -11.73 -2.86
N ARG A 469 -26.33 -11.72 -4.20
CA ARG A 469 -25.46 -12.65 -4.94
C ARG A 469 -23.99 -12.43 -4.60
N PHE A 470 -23.53 -11.19 -4.58
CA PHE A 470 -22.13 -10.88 -4.25
C PHE A 470 -21.81 -11.14 -2.79
N LEU A 471 -22.78 -10.95 -1.89
CA LEU A 471 -22.64 -11.32 -0.49
C LEU A 471 -22.49 -12.84 -0.33
N ASP A 472 -23.29 -13.64 -1.04
CA ASP A 472 -23.15 -15.10 -1.05
C ASP A 472 -21.76 -15.54 -1.55
N ILE A 473 -21.29 -14.98 -2.66
CA ILE A 473 -19.95 -15.26 -3.19
C ILE A 473 -18.86 -14.89 -2.17
N ALA A 474 -18.95 -13.72 -1.55
CA ALA A 474 -18.00 -13.26 -0.55
C ALA A 474 -17.96 -14.18 0.68
N LEU A 475 -19.12 -14.63 1.16
CA LEU A 475 -19.22 -15.57 2.28
C LEU A 475 -18.65 -16.94 1.91
N ASP A 476 -18.85 -17.41 0.68
CA ASP A 476 -18.30 -18.68 0.22
C ASP A 476 -16.78 -18.64 0.04
N LEU A 477 -16.23 -17.55 -0.50
CA LEU A 477 -14.78 -17.29 -0.54
C LEU A 477 -14.16 -17.31 0.87
N ALA A 478 -14.90 -16.85 1.87
CA ALA A 478 -14.42 -16.80 3.24
C ALA A 478 -14.34 -18.18 3.90
N ARG A 479 -15.08 -19.20 3.42
CA ARG A 479 -15.17 -20.52 4.09
C ARG A 479 -13.88 -21.33 3.98
N LEU A 480 -13.23 -21.32 2.81
CA LEU A 480 -12.07 -22.14 2.52
C LEU A 480 -10.93 -21.33 1.90
N CYS A 481 -9.74 -21.47 2.47
CA CYS A 481 -8.52 -20.88 1.91
C CYS A 481 -7.61 -22.01 1.40
N SER A 482 -6.89 -21.76 0.31
CA SER A 482 -5.87 -22.69 -0.22
C SER A 482 -4.75 -22.99 0.78
N ASN A 483 -4.51 -22.08 1.73
CA ASN A 483 -3.50 -22.22 2.78
C ASN A 483 -4.05 -22.85 4.08
N ASP A 484 -5.28 -23.39 4.06
CA ASP A 484 -5.80 -24.14 5.21
C ASP A 484 -5.09 -25.49 5.39
N PRO A 485 -4.87 -25.95 6.63
CA PRO A 485 -5.34 -25.39 7.90
C PRO A 485 -4.44 -24.30 8.51
N VAL A 486 -3.29 -23.98 7.92
CA VAL A 486 -2.33 -23.01 8.49
C VAL A 486 -2.95 -21.61 8.60
N CYS A 487 -3.67 -21.18 7.56
CA CYS A 487 -4.38 -19.89 7.55
C CYS A 487 -5.50 -19.86 8.61
N ALA A 488 -6.43 -20.82 8.59
CA ALA A 488 -7.49 -20.91 9.59
C ALA A 488 -6.98 -21.12 11.03
N GLY A 489 -5.82 -21.74 11.20
CA GLY A 489 -5.18 -22.02 12.48
C GLY A 489 -4.55 -20.80 13.15
N HIS A 490 -4.26 -19.73 12.40
CA HIS A 490 -3.56 -18.57 12.95
C HIS A 490 -4.33 -17.87 14.08
N SER A 491 -3.60 -17.47 15.13
CA SER A 491 -4.15 -16.82 16.31
C SER A 491 -3.35 -15.57 16.70
N PRO A 492 -3.98 -14.38 16.80
CA PRO A 492 -3.28 -13.14 17.14
C PRO A 492 -2.63 -13.15 18.53
N ASP A 493 -3.04 -14.07 19.41
CA ASP A 493 -2.54 -14.25 20.77
C ASP A 493 -1.52 -15.40 20.90
N ASP A 494 -1.00 -15.95 19.80
CA ASP A 494 0.15 -16.85 19.86
C ASP A 494 1.42 -16.06 20.23
N ALA A 495 2.23 -16.60 21.14
CA ALA A 495 3.46 -15.95 21.59
C ALA A 495 4.65 -16.21 20.65
N HIS A 496 4.52 -17.18 19.75
CA HIS A 496 5.58 -17.59 18.83
C HIS A 496 5.37 -17.07 17.40
N ASP A 497 4.29 -16.33 17.13
CA ASP A 497 4.07 -15.63 15.87
C ASP A 497 4.40 -14.14 16.03
N ASP A 498 4.59 -13.44 14.91
CA ASP A 498 4.85 -12.00 14.86
C ASP A 498 3.65 -11.19 14.34
N ARG A 499 2.58 -11.87 13.90
CA ARG A 499 1.37 -11.29 13.30
C ARG A 499 0.25 -11.06 14.31
N TYR A 500 0.53 -10.23 15.30
CA TYR A 500 -0.36 -9.97 16.43
C TYR A 500 -1.63 -9.19 16.09
N LEU A 501 -1.70 -8.55 14.92
CA LEU A 501 -2.84 -7.73 14.48
C LEU A 501 -3.68 -8.46 13.43
N GLU A 502 -3.35 -9.70 13.12
CA GLU A 502 -3.96 -10.49 12.06
C GLU A 502 -4.56 -11.78 12.61
N GLY A 503 -5.69 -12.20 12.05
CA GLY A 503 -6.30 -13.49 12.34
C GLY A 503 -6.11 -14.46 11.19
N ALA A 504 -7.16 -15.16 10.75
CA ALA A 504 -7.09 -16.01 9.56
C ALA A 504 -7.13 -15.14 8.29
N SER A 505 -5.99 -14.56 7.93
CA SER A 505 -5.80 -13.72 6.75
C SER A 505 -4.47 -14.02 6.07
N CYS A 506 -4.52 -14.13 4.74
CA CYS A 506 -3.34 -14.29 3.87
C CYS A 506 -3.65 -13.84 2.43
N HIS A 507 -2.64 -13.80 1.57
CA HIS A 507 -2.79 -13.43 0.15
C HIS A 507 -3.77 -14.33 -0.63
N GLY A 508 -4.03 -15.54 -0.14
CA GLY A 508 -4.98 -16.46 -0.75
C GLY A 508 -6.45 -16.22 -0.38
N CYS A 509 -6.75 -15.35 0.59
CA CYS A 509 -8.14 -15.14 1.03
C CYS A 509 -8.54 -13.68 1.30
N LEU A 510 -7.76 -12.94 2.08
CA LEU A 510 -8.17 -11.62 2.58
C LEU A 510 -7.26 -10.48 2.16
N LEU A 511 -5.97 -10.68 1.90
CA LEU A 511 -5.11 -9.54 1.56
C LEU A 511 -5.45 -9.03 0.15
N ILE A 512 -5.80 -7.76 0.03
CA ILE A 512 -6.08 -7.08 -1.23
C ILE A 512 -4.95 -6.09 -1.57
N SER A 513 -5.09 -5.37 -2.69
CA SER A 513 -4.14 -4.32 -3.07
C SER A 513 -4.09 -3.23 -1.99
N GLU A 514 -2.89 -2.87 -1.52
CA GLU A 514 -2.70 -1.85 -0.48
C GLU A 514 -3.42 -0.51 -0.78
N PRO A 515 -3.47 0.01 -2.03
CA PRO A 515 -4.21 1.23 -2.34
C PRO A 515 -5.73 1.13 -2.18
N SER A 516 -6.28 -0.08 -2.07
CA SER A 516 -7.72 -0.34 -1.88
C SER A 516 -8.13 -0.35 -0.41
N CYS A 517 -7.20 -0.72 0.49
CA CYS A 517 -7.44 -0.91 1.91
C CYS A 517 -7.06 0.34 2.70
N GLU A 518 -7.98 0.87 3.50
CA GLU A 518 -7.69 2.04 4.36
C GLU A 518 -6.75 1.70 5.53
N ARG A 519 -6.63 0.42 5.89
CA ARG A 519 -5.80 -0.11 6.97
C ARG A 519 -4.63 -0.99 6.51
N MET A 520 -4.14 -0.82 5.28
CA MET A 520 -2.94 -1.51 4.77
C MET A 520 -2.89 -3.02 5.07
N ASN A 521 -4.04 -3.69 4.98
CA ASN A 521 -4.25 -5.10 5.28
C ASN A 521 -3.99 -5.58 6.73
N SER A 522 -3.93 -4.69 7.74
CA SER A 522 -3.93 -5.10 9.16
C SER A 522 -5.35 -5.27 9.69
N TYR A 523 -5.54 -6.01 10.80
CA TYR A 523 -6.86 -6.24 11.39
C TYR A 523 -7.83 -6.94 10.43
N LEU A 524 -7.42 -8.11 9.96
CA LEU A 524 -8.18 -8.97 9.06
C LEU A 524 -8.32 -10.39 9.63
N ASP A 525 -9.53 -10.94 9.59
CA ASP A 525 -9.83 -12.29 10.03
C ASP A 525 -11.15 -12.84 9.45
N ARG A 526 -11.07 -13.82 8.56
CA ARG A 526 -12.27 -14.42 7.95
C ARG A 526 -13.06 -15.29 8.92
N THR A 527 -12.45 -15.73 10.04
CA THR A 527 -13.13 -16.52 11.08
C THR A 527 -14.18 -15.70 11.83
N LEU A 528 -14.08 -14.38 11.80
CA LEU A 528 -15.11 -13.47 12.32
C LEU A 528 -16.32 -13.38 11.38
N VAL A 529 -16.12 -13.59 10.07
CA VAL A 529 -17.16 -13.57 9.04
C VAL A 529 -17.90 -14.92 8.95
N VAL A 530 -17.18 -16.02 8.68
CA VAL A 530 -17.77 -17.37 8.53
C VAL A 530 -16.99 -18.44 9.31
N PRO A 531 -17.61 -19.54 9.74
CA PRO A 531 -16.87 -20.65 10.35
C PRO A 531 -15.88 -21.24 9.33
N THR A 532 -14.64 -21.49 9.75
CA THR A 532 -13.56 -22.00 8.88
C THR A 532 -13.11 -23.41 9.28
N ALA A 533 -12.39 -24.08 8.38
CA ALA A 533 -11.85 -25.41 8.61
C ALA A 533 -11.00 -25.49 9.90
N GLY A 534 -11.20 -26.56 10.68
CA GLY A 534 -10.46 -26.80 11.94
C GLY A 534 -10.94 -26.02 13.17
N ARG A 535 -11.91 -25.11 13.02
CA ARG A 535 -12.50 -24.35 14.13
C ARG A 535 -14.03 -24.39 14.05
N THR A 536 -14.62 -25.51 14.47
CA THR A 536 -16.07 -25.59 14.68
C THR A 536 -16.45 -24.69 15.86
N CYS A 537 -17.50 -23.88 15.68
CA CYS A 537 -18.15 -23.22 16.81
C CYS A 537 -18.60 -24.30 17.80
N GLY A 538 -18.24 -24.16 19.07
CA GLY A 538 -18.77 -25.03 20.12
C GLY A 538 -20.31 -24.98 20.11
N PRO A 539 -21.01 -26.12 20.28
CA PRO A 539 -22.46 -26.14 20.21
C PRO A 539 -23.07 -25.59 21.50
N SER A 540 -23.71 -24.43 21.44
CA SER A 540 -24.73 -24.04 22.41
C SER A 540 -26.10 -24.49 21.91
N THR A 541 -26.34 -25.80 21.92
CA THR A 541 -27.63 -26.47 22.17
C THR A 541 -27.46 -27.96 21.94
N THR A 542 -27.74 -28.72 22.99
CA THR A 542 -27.80 -30.17 23.04
C THR A 542 -28.74 -30.72 21.97
N THR A 543 -28.21 -31.38 20.93
CA THR A 543 -28.79 -32.63 20.40
C THR A 543 -27.75 -33.38 19.55
N GLY A 544 -27.20 -34.44 20.15
CA GLY A 544 -26.60 -35.64 19.55
C GLY A 544 -25.74 -35.52 18.30
N CYS A 545 -24.42 -35.61 18.47
CA CYS A 545 -23.63 -36.51 17.62
C CYS A 545 -22.34 -36.93 18.34
N SER A 546 -22.31 -38.21 18.71
CA SER A 546 -21.18 -38.91 19.30
C SER A 546 -20.19 -39.36 18.23
N SER A 547 -18.93 -38.93 18.36
CA SER A 547 -17.78 -39.77 17.99
C SER A 547 -16.48 -39.20 18.54
N THR A 548 -16.04 -39.83 19.62
CA THR A 548 -14.72 -39.72 20.21
C THR A 548 -13.73 -40.53 19.36
N SER A 549 -12.62 -39.92 18.93
CA SER A 549 -11.40 -40.68 18.61
C SER A 549 -10.16 -39.87 18.99
N GLY A 550 -9.72 -40.10 20.22
CA GLY A 550 -8.39 -39.73 20.67
C GLY A 550 -7.34 -40.64 20.04
N PHE A 551 -6.21 -40.02 19.68
CA PHE A 551 -4.98 -40.71 19.32
C PHE A 551 -4.40 -41.43 20.55
N GLY A 552 -4.11 -42.72 20.41
CA GLY A 552 -3.32 -43.51 21.33
C GLY A 552 -2.35 -44.41 20.55
N THR A 553 -1.06 -44.19 20.77
CA THR A 553 0.10 -44.93 20.21
C THR A 553 0.17 -46.40 20.65
N PRO A 554 0.96 -47.24 19.96
CA PRO A 554 0.77 -48.69 19.96
C PRO A 554 1.50 -49.40 21.09
N GLY A 555 0.78 -50.30 21.77
CA GLY A 555 1.32 -51.25 22.74
C GLY A 555 0.98 -52.67 22.30
N THR A 556 2.00 -53.52 22.36
CA THR A 556 2.11 -54.93 21.95
C THR A 556 1.07 -55.90 22.53
N THR A 557 1.10 -57.11 21.94
CA THR A 557 0.72 -58.45 22.48
C THR A 557 -0.71 -59.01 22.31
N THR A 558 -0.84 -59.87 21.29
CA THR A 558 -1.36 -61.27 21.31
C THR A 558 -2.49 -61.69 22.27
N ARG A 559 -3.61 -62.14 21.68
CA ARG A 559 -4.33 -63.45 21.84
C ARG A 559 -5.82 -63.21 21.49
N ALA A 560 -6.38 -63.76 20.42
CA ALA A 560 -6.75 -65.17 20.19
C ALA A 560 -7.84 -65.69 21.16
N THR A 561 -9.11 -65.64 20.73
CA THR A 561 -10.10 -66.75 20.75
C THR A 561 -11.41 -66.26 20.11
N ARG A 562 -11.80 -66.76 18.93
CA ARG A 562 -12.56 -67.99 18.68
C ARG A 562 -14.03 -67.84 19.11
N CYS A 563 -14.91 -67.54 18.14
CA CYS A 563 -16.31 -67.90 18.22
C CYS A 563 -16.68 -68.73 17.00
N SER A 564 -17.47 -69.75 17.27
CA SER A 564 -17.58 -71.02 16.55
C SER A 564 -18.99 -71.22 16.03
N ARG A 565 -19.09 -71.79 14.81
CA ARG A 565 -20.21 -72.62 14.28
C ARG A 565 -21.56 -71.88 14.11
N GLY A 566 -22.33 -72.04 13.05
CA GLY A 566 -22.28 -72.88 11.84
C GLY A 566 -23.51 -72.54 10.99
N CYS A 567 -23.34 -72.46 9.67
CA CYS A 567 -23.98 -73.33 8.65
C CYS A 567 -25.47 -73.01 8.39
N SER A 568 -25.91 -72.65 7.18
CA SER A 568 -25.98 -73.60 6.05
C SER A 568 -26.08 -73.00 4.64
N LYS A 569 -25.24 -73.54 3.74
CA LYS A 569 -25.46 -74.05 2.36
C LYS A 569 -26.14 -73.14 1.31
N ARG A 570 -25.42 -72.71 0.26
CA ARG A 570 -25.14 -73.36 -1.08
C ARG A 570 -26.06 -72.72 -2.15
N THR A 571 -25.72 -72.41 -3.41
CA THR A 571 -24.59 -72.70 -4.32
C THR A 571 -24.77 -71.93 -5.64
N GLY A 572 -23.66 -71.67 -6.36
CA GLY A 572 -23.59 -71.42 -7.82
C GLY A 572 -23.38 -69.93 -8.18
N SER A 573 -22.44 -69.50 -9.02
CA SER A 573 -21.55 -70.14 -10.02
C SER A 573 -20.36 -69.18 -10.32
N GLY A 574 -19.16 -69.70 -10.62
CA GLY A 574 -17.91 -68.94 -10.87
C GLY A 574 -17.74 -68.43 -12.31
N PRO A 575 -16.51 -68.21 -12.84
CA PRO A 575 -15.19 -68.25 -12.21
C PRO A 575 -14.25 -67.05 -12.52
N ARG A 576 -13.16 -66.97 -11.74
CA ARG A 576 -11.94 -66.16 -11.94
C ARG A 576 -10.91 -66.98 -12.73
N TRP A 577 -10.03 -66.33 -13.50
CA TRP A 577 -8.75 -66.91 -13.92
C TRP A 577 -7.57 -66.05 -13.48
N VAL A 578 -6.47 -66.75 -13.17
CA VAL A 578 -5.27 -66.33 -12.44
C VAL A 578 -4.06 -66.23 -13.37
N ALA A 579 -3.12 -65.37 -12.95
CA ALA A 579 -1.76 -65.06 -13.39
C ALA A 579 -0.87 -66.12 -14.07
N ARG A 580 0.15 -65.65 -14.81
CA ARG A 580 1.56 -66.08 -14.65
C ARG A 580 2.58 -65.13 -15.31
N ARG A 581 3.78 -65.13 -14.73
CA ARG A 581 5.00 -64.31 -14.96
C ARG A 581 5.77 -64.66 -16.25
N ARG A 582 6.63 -63.73 -16.72
CA ARG A 582 8.03 -64.02 -17.10
C ARG A 582 8.90 -62.76 -17.18
N ASP A 583 10.18 -62.97 -16.83
CA ASP A 583 11.27 -62.02 -16.62
C ASP A 583 11.83 -61.35 -17.90
N GLY A 584 12.60 -60.26 -17.72
CA GLY A 584 13.51 -59.75 -18.76
C GLY A 584 14.02 -58.33 -18.51
N ALA A 585 15.28 -58.22 -18.06
CA ALA A 585 16.01 -56.99 -17.74
C ALA A 585 16.36 -56.11 -18.96
N ARG A 586 16.44 -54.77 -18.78
CA ARG A 586 17.67 -53.96 -18.96
C ARG A 586 17.41 -52.45 -18.86
N THR A 587 18.46 -51.80 -18.38
CA THR A 587 18.68 -50.40 -18.03
C THR A 587 18.95 -49.47 -19.24
N THR A 588 18.99 -48.17 -18.91
CA THR A 588 19.93 -47.11 -19.39
C THR A 588 19.54 -46.16 -20.55
N THR A 589 19.28 -44.90 -20.12
CA THR A 589 19.88 -43.60 -20.57
C THR A 589 19.54 -42.92 -21.90
N THR A 590 18.83 -41.79 -21.76
CA THR A 590 19.16 -40.39 -22.14
C THR A 590 19.86 -40.02 -23.46
N ARG A 591 19.25 -38.97 -24.06
CA ARG A 591 19.79 -37.76 -24.75
C ARG A 591 20.07 -37.81 -26.27
N GLY A 592 19.34 -36.93 -26.96
CA GLY A 592 19.84 -36.06 -28.04
C GLY A 592 19.03 -36.11 -29.35
N PRO A 593 18.74 -34.96 -29.97
CA PRO A 593 18.75 -34.96 -31.44
C PRO A 593 19.56 -33.80 -32.02
N ARG A 594 20.46 -34.14 -32.96
CA ARG A 594 21.00 -33.24 -33.99
C ARG A 594 20.49 -33.69 -35.36
N ARG A 595 19.91 -32.73 -36.08
CA ARG A 595 19.83 -32.51 -37.54
C ARG A 595 20.01 -33.72 -38.49
N ALA A 596 19.08 -33.93 -39.40
CA ALA A 596 19.13 -33.37 -40.78
C ALA A 596 18.08 -33.99 -41.74
N THR A 597 17.45 -33.11 -42.52
CA THR A 597 16.99 -33.28 -43.92
C THR A 597 16.00 -34.40 -44.29
N ARG A 598 14.80 -33.98 -44.75
CA ARG A 598 14.35 -34.25 -46.14
C ARG A 598 13.18 -33.33 -46.55
N ARG A 599 13.29 -32.85 -47.79
CA ARG A 599 12.38 -31.97 -48.53
C ARG A 599 10.99 -32.57 -48.70
N ARG A 600 9.94 -31.74 -48.66
CA ARG A 600 8.83 -31.76 -49.64
C ARG A 600 8.19 -30.39 -49.77
N ALA A 601 8.06 -29.96 -51.01
CA ALA A 601 7.57 -28.67 -51.46
C ALA A 601 6.06 -28.53 -51.27
N ARG A 602 5.58 -27.31 -50.95
CA ARG A 602 4.28 -26.81 -51.40
C ARG A 602 4.30 -25.29 -51.52
N ARG A 603 3.88 -24.83 -52.70
CA ARG A 603 3.78 -23.45 -53.17
C ARG A 603 2.73 -22.66 -52.37
N ARG A 604 2.98 -21.37 -52.10
CA ARG A 604 1.97 -20.28 -52.09
C ARG A 604 2.65 -18.90 -52.22
N ARG A 605 2.08 -18.07 -53.10
CA ARG A 605 2.56 -16.75 -53.57
C ARG A 605 2.36 -15.65 -52.49
N PRO A 606 3.15 -14.55 -52.50
CA PRO A 606 2.92 -13.39 -51.64
C PRO A 606 2.11 -12.29 -52.35
N TRP A 607 1.17 -11.67 -51.62
CA TRP A 607 0.47 -10.45 -52.05
C TRP A 607 1.12 -9.19 -51.47
N ARG A 608 1.25 -8.19 -52.33
CA ARG A 608 2.02 -6.95 -52.19
C ARG A 608 1.34 -5.93 -51.29
N ARG A 609 2.15 -5.25 -50.47
CA ARG A 609 1.84 -3.95 -49.85
C ARG A 609 1.70 -2.86 -50.94
N ARG A 610 0.59 -2.14 -50.92
CA ARG A 610 0.42 -0.83 -51.59
C ARG A 610 0.80 0.28 -50.61
N ARG A 611 1.81 1.09 -50.92
CA ARG A 611 1.93 2.47 -50.45
C ARG A 611 2.14 3.36 -51.69
N ARG A 612 1.13 4.18 -51.99
CA ARG A 612 1.24 5.44 -52.74
C ARG A 612 2.19 6.34 -51.93
N GLY A 613 3.03 7.22 -52.47
CA GLY A 613 3.12 7.78 -53.80
C GLY A 613 3.44 9.27 -53.66
N ARG A 614 4.74 9.56 -53.76
CA ARG A 614 5.40 10.80 -54.24
C ARG A 614 5.17 12.15 -53.54
N GLY A 615 6.31 12.78 -53.26
CA GLY A 615 6.52 14.21 -53.04
C GLY A 615 8.01 14.47 -52.78
N ARG A 616 8.83 14.45 -53.84
CA ARG A 616 10.26 14.84 -53.82
C ARG A 616 10.35 16.29 -54.31
N GLN A 617 11.17 17.10 -53.63
CA GLN A 617 12.11 18.14 -54.11
C GLN A 617 12.32 19.13 -52.94
N GLY A 618 13.50 19.60 -52.54
CA GLY A 618 14.84 19.46 -53.09
C GLY A 618 15.89 19.70 -52.00
N ARG A 619 17.12 19.25 -52.28
CA ARG A 619 18.32 19.56 -51.51
C ARG A 619 18.85 20.92 -51.95
N ALA A 620 19.20 21.79 -51.02
CA ALA A 620 20.16 22.86 -51.26
C ALA A 620 21.22 22.86 -50.13
N ARG A 621 22.48 22.90 -50.55
CA ARG A 621 23.69 22.89 -49.73
C ARG A 621 23.93 24.27 -49.11
N ARG A 622 24.55 24.25 -47.92
CA ARG A 622 25.59 25.16 -47.37
C ARG A 622 25.56 26.63 -47.82
N ARG A 623 25.53 27.54 -46.84
CA ARG A 623 26.50 28.65 -46.74
C ARG A 623 26.54 29.23 -45.32
N ARG A 624 27.77 29.33 -44.80
CA ARG A 624 28.16 30.20 -43.68
C ARG A 624 28.02 31.65 -44.15
N CYS A 625 27.50 32.52 -43.30
CA CYS A 625 27.86 33.95 -43.30
C CYS A 625 28.07 34.39 -41.85
N ARG A 626 29.30 34.80 -41.56
CA ARG A 626 29.65 35.70 -40.46
C ARG A 626 29.55 37.12 -41.02
N GLY A 627 28.94 38.03 -40.25
CA GLY A 627 29.55 39.34 -40.03
C GLY A 627 28.70 40.60 -40.30
N TRP A 628 28.58 41.40 -39.22
CA TRP A 628 28.56 42.88 -39.14
C TRP A 628 27.36 43.63 -39.76
N GLY A 629 26.75 44.65 -39.13
CA GLY A 629 27.04 45.35 -37.88
C GLY A 629 25.93 46.35 -37.51
N GLU A 630 26.19 47.11 -36.43
CA GLU A 630 25.59 48.40 -36.02
C GLU A 630 24.07 48.40 -35.72
N GLY A 631 23.56 48.89 -34.60
CA GLY A 631 24.05 49.82 -33.58
C GLY A 631 22.88 50.75 -33.27
N ILE A 632 22.28 50.66 -32.08
CA ILE A 632 21.50 51.73 -31.42
C ILE A 632 21.52 51.43 -29.91
N ARG A 633 22.07 52.37 -29.14
CA ARG A 633 22.03 52.45 -27.68
C ARG A 633 20.75 53.19 -27.26
N ALA A 634 20.15 52.76 -26.15
CA ALA A 634 19.35 53.62 -25.26
C ALA A 634 19.50 53.11 -23.80
N PRO A 635 19.39 53.99 -22.78
CA PRO A 635 20.16 53.93 -21.52
C PRO A 635 19.39 53.29 -20.33
N PRO A 636 20.07 53.03 -19.18
CA PRO A 636 19.45 52.41 -18.01
C PRO A 636 18.80 53.46 -17.09
N PRO A 637 17.77 53.11 -16.29
CA PRO A 637 17.32 53.96 -15.21
C PRO A 637 18.22 53.83 -13.97
N SER A 638 18.35 54.97 -13.31
CA SER A 638 19.28 55.39 -12.27
C SER A 638 19.03 54.78 -10.89
N ARG A 639 20.13 54.70 -10.13
CA ARG A 639 20.15 54.51 -8.67
C ARG A 639 19.59 55.73 -7.93
N GLY A 640 18.95 55.49 -6.78
CA GLY A 640 18.81 56.42 -5.67
C GLY A 640 18.26 55.68 -4.44
N THR A 641 19.10 55.04 -3.62
CA THR A 641 19.63 55.48 -2.29
C THR A 641 18.59 55.63 -1.15
N PRO A 642 19.02 55.39 0.12
CA PRO A 642 18.24 54.76 1.19
C PRO A 642 17.94 55.71 2.36
N CYS A 643 17.17 55.26 3.36
CA CYS A 643 17.33 55.64 4.79
C CYS A 643 16.28 55.00 5.71
N HIS A 644 16.78 54.30 6.75
CA HIS A 644 16.46 54.42 8.18
C HIS A 644 14.99 54.32 8.66
N LYS A 645 14.64 53.54 9.69
CA LYS A 645 15.34 53.14 10.92
C LYS A 645 15.14 51.67 11.23
#